data_AF-A0A1I3MYF7-F1
#
_entry.id   AF-A0A1I3MYF7-F1
#
_cell.length_a   1.000
_cell.length_b   1.000
_cell.length_c   1.000
_cell.angle_alpha   90.00
_cell.angle_beta   90.00
_cell.angle_gamma   90.00
#
_symmetry.space_group_name_H-M   'P 1'
#
loop_
_entity.id
_entity.type
_entity.pdbx_description
1 polymer ?
#
loop_
_entity_poly.entity_id
_entity_poly.type
_entity_poly.pdbx_seq_one_letter_code
_entity_poly.pdbx_strand_id
1 'polypeptide(L)'
;MKHLKKTYITLFSIILLFTSCSFSGRISEPAYENWKIKYGDDKAYASPDYNDSSWKDINANTLISVEKNEHYFWLRKTITKPNSLNNSNLWIGFQKTNSAIEVYANGVYVGSRGNFPPNLNVKIEQNTDVLIPSNCIKDGKVVIALRVYAPGSNARDIGPTLDNDAQGFFINNIKNIFNQRIFLCIGVLCGFILFYSLLQFFMDKKNTTFLYFSGCLFFIILYFLDMGTENTIASYNIQRAFTRACLPASMMFLMLFLHRFYNRKKNKFTYGLAIAVTLIFFAAFLISTGNDEAVDNLFLISMLPTVGVIVYGFVVTIQGIKHKEYDSIPVFVGFITGSICAIHDVVCQVMGIVPFMWTQGFAFFFVDLAVFITLAIRESNVKKEVQRLAEETQVQKDKLSFVIKKAKIMAEDSTFVAKRLNESVESMINSSSKTQGKVDEINNAIDQQNRIQQETVQAVDNLTEFLKNISAEFENETLMIQNTTKGTQEVINGITTVGEGISTAAQFTSSLSKLTQAGSEDMKKLMTEMKNIQNSSNEILGVASTLATFANKIDLLSMNASIEAAHSGEAGKGFAVIAHEIKDLAAQTSQWSNKIADIITSITGSIDDSAGLTAKVNQALEQIEEGSVKSAERVNAAWEGMKAQQNAGNEIAKDSSSLATSAAQMKTEVASQDKFASSVINNMQDLCEASQAVNDASSEISAFTENLSKEAQNLAQLAESTSKVANELMEIMKTNI
;
A
#
# COMPACT_ATOMS: atom_id res chain seq x y z
N MET A 1 -3.10 53.76 -3.91
CA MET A 1 -3.69 55.11 -3.71
C MET A 1 -3.26 55.81 -2.42
N LYS A 2 -3.29 55.17 -1.22
CA LYS A 2 -2.81 55.81 0.03
C LYS A 2 -1.34 56.26 -0.01
N HIS A 3 -0.45 55.48 -0.64
CA HIS A 3 0.96 55.88 -0.81
C HIS A 3 1.17 57.02 -1.80
N LEU A 4 0.51 57.02 -2.96
CA LEU A 4 0.60 58.12 -3.93
C LEU A 4 0.11 59.45 -3.33
N LYS A 5 -0.99 59.45 -2.57
CA LYS A 5 -1.46 60.65 -1.86
C LYS A 5 -0.39 61.20 -0.92
N LYS A 6 0.29 60.31 -0.18
CA LYS A 6 1.38 60.70 0.72
C LYS A 6 2.56 61.29 -0.06
N THR A 7 2.96 60.67 -1.17
CA THR A 7 4.08 61.14 -2.00
C THR A 7 3.80 62.50 -2.65
N TYR A 8 2.60 62.72 -3.21
CA TYR A 8 2.23 64.01 -3.82
C TYR A 8 2.14 65.13 -2.79
N ILE A 9 1.55 64.86 -1.62
CA ILE A 9 1.50 65.84 -0.52
C ILE A 9 2.92 66.14 -0.03
N THR A 10 3.79 65.13 0.08
CA THR A 10 5.17 65.33 0.51
C THR A 10 5.98 66.13 -0.52
N LEU A 11 5.83 65.86 -1.82
CA LEU A 11 6.47 66.64 -2.88
C LEU A 11 5.97 68.09 -2.89
N PHE A 12 4.66 68.29 -2.74
CA PHE A 12 4.02 69.60 -2.70
C PHE A 12 4.45 70.41 -1.46
N SER A 13 4.59 69.74 -0.31
CA SER A 13 5.15 70.33 0.91
C SER A 13 6.63 70.68 0.76
N ILE A 14 7.43 69.86 0.06
CA ILE A 14 8.84 70.14 -0.23
C ILE A 14 8.97 71.37 -1.14
N ILE A 15 8.13 71.50 -2.17
CA ILE A 15 8.14 72.66 -3.09
C ILE A 15 7.78 73.96 -2.34
N LEU A 16 6.77 73.93 -1.46
CA LEU A 16 6.41 75.06 -0.60
C LEU A 16 7.48 75.41 0.46
N LEU A 17 8.22 74.42 0.95
CA LEU A 17 9.36 74.60 1.86
C LEU A 17 10.56 75.26 1.16
N PHE A 18 10.74 75.04 -0.15
CA PHE A 18 11.81 75.69 -0.92
C PHE A 18 11.50 77.15 -1.28
N THR A 19 10.24 77.53 -1.46
CA THR A 19 9.85 78.93 -1.74
C THR A 19 9.96 79.85 -0.52
N SER A 20 10.11 79.30 0.68
CA SER A 20 10.13 80.06 1.95
C SER A 20 11.47 80.01 2.70
N CYS A 21 12.48 79.34 2.14
CA CYS A 21 13.79 79.21 2.78
C CYS A 21 14.73 80.37 2.39
N SER A 22 14.62 81.49 3.12
CA SER A 22 15.75 82.40 3.27
C SER A 22 16.85 81.66 4.02
N PHE A 23 17.87 81.15 3.32
CA PHE A 23 19.03 80.50 3.95
C PHE A 23 19.77 81.53 4.83
N SER A 24 19.41 81.55 6.12
CA SER A 24 19.78 82.55 7.14
C SER A 24 21.17 82.32 7.73
N GLY A 25 22.14 81.87 6.93
CA GLY A 25 23.54 81.66 7.31
C GLY A 25 24.54 82.31 6.36
N ARG A 26 24.11 83.28 5.55
CA ARG A 26 24.91 83.90 4.49
C ARG A 26 25.98 84.81 5.09
N ILE A 27 27.25 84.47 4.90
CA ILE A 27 28.39 85.38 5.10
C ILE A 27 28.98 85.58 3.70
N SER A 28 28.18 86.18 2.83
CA SER A 28 28.64 86.65 1.52
C SER A 28 28.89 88.14 1.70
N GLU A 29 30.16 88.53 1.82
CA GLU A 29 30.52 89.93 1.99
C GLU A 29 30.63 90.57 0.60
N PRO A 30 29.80 91.59 0.28
CA PRO A 30 29.90 92.27 -0.99
C PRO A 30 31.27 92.93 -1.12
N ALA A 31 31.99 92.60 -2.20
CA ALA A 31 33.35 93.07 -2.41
C ALA A 31 33.48 93.96 -3.64
N TYR A 32 32.39 94.50 -4.16
CA TYR A 32 32.32 95.30 -5.39
C TYR A 32 32.79 96.75 -5.27
N GLU A 33 33.11 97.24 -4.06
CA GLU A 33 33.57 98.62 -3.82
C GLU A 33 35.12 98.74 -3.89
N ASN A 34 35.64 99.93 -4.19
CA ASN A 34 37.08 100.27 -4.18
C ASN A 34 37.97 99.36 -5.07
N TRP A 35 37.51 99.09 -6.30
CA TRP A 35 38.33 98.44 -7.32
C TRP A 35 39.02 99.46 -8.20
N LYS A 36 40.25 99.19 -8.61
CA LYS A 36 40.95 100.01 -9.60
C LYS A 36 40.75 99.45 -11.00
N ILE A 37 40.36 100.26 -11.99
CA ILE A 37 40.16 99.87 -13.39
C ILE A 37 41.24 100.44 -14.33
N LYS A 38 41.65 99.63 -15.32
CA LYS A 38 42.46 100.07 -16.46
C LYS A 38 42.01 99.36 -17.74
N TYR A 39 41.75 100.11 -18.81
CA TYR A 39 41.40 99.55 -20.12
C TYR A 39 42.64 99.01 -20.86
N GLY A 40 42.41 98.04 -21.75
CA GLY A 40 43.46 97.33 -22.47
C GLY A 40 43.77 95.95 -21.89
N ASP A 41 44.74 95.26 -22.49
CA ASP A 41 44.99 93.84 -22.25
C ASP A 41 46.48 93.50 -22.04
N ASP A 42 46.99 93.75 -20.84
CA ASP A 42 48.38 93.41 -20.46
C ASP A 42 48.41 92.48 -19.24
N LYS A 43 49.03 91.30 -19.40
CA LYS A 43 49.15 90.29 -18.34
C LYS A 43 50.06 90.70 -17.19
N ALA A 44 50.95 91.68 -17.37
CA ALA A 44 51.80 92.20 -16.30
C ALA A 44 50.98 92.75 -15.12
N TYR A 45 49.74 93.18 -15.38
CA TYR A 45 48.80 93.70 -14.39
C TYR A 45 48.37 92.69 -13.33
N ALA A 46 48.61 91.39 -13.54
CA ALA A 46 48.34 90.36 -12.53
C ALA A 46 49.41 90.31 -11.42
N SER A 47 50.65 90.74 -11.67
CA SER A 47 51.79 90.55 -10.74
C SER A 47 51.55 91.22 -9.38
N PRO A 48 51.85 90.57 -8.23
CA PRO A 48 51.62 91.17 -6.91
C PRO A 48 52.44 92.44 -6.69
N ASP A 49 53.63 92.53 -7.30
CA ASP A 49 54.55 93.66 -7.17
C ASP A 49 54.30 94.77 -8.21
N TYR A 50 53.27 94.61 -9.07
CA TYR A 50 52.91 95.63 -10.04
C TYR A 50 52.38 96.91 -9.35
N ASN A 51 52.94 98.05 -9.72
CA ASN A 51 52.51 99.35 -9.20
C ASN A 51 51.22 99.83 -9.88
N ASP A 52 50.08 99.68 -9.21
CA ASP A 52 48.75 100.11 -9.67
C ASP A 52 48.32 101.51 -9.18
N SER A 53 49.26 102.33 -8.68
CA SER A 53 48.96 103.65 -8.11
C SER A 53 48.34 104.64 -9.10
N SER A 54 48.51 104.41 -10.41
CA SER A 54 48.00 105.29 -11.48
C SER A 54 46.63 104.87 -12.04
N TRP A 55 45.96 103.83 -11.50
CA TRP A 55 44.67 103.32 -12.00
C TRP A 55 43.48 104.06 -11.36
N LYS A 56 42.30 104.07 -12.01
CA LYS A 56 41.09 104.80 -11.57
C LYS A 56 40.21 103.93 -10.65
N ASP A 57 39.62 104.49 -9.59
CA ASP A 57 38.68 103.76 -8.72
C ASP A 57 37.25 103.63 -9.31
N ILE A 58 36.59 102.48 -9.10
CA ILE A 58 35.23 102.17 -9.57
C ILE A 58 34.46 101.22 -8.61
N ASN A 59 33.12 101.30 -8.64
CA ASN A 59 32.23 100.27 -8.10
C ASN A 59 31.85 99.27 -9.21
N ALA A 60 32.29 98.03 -9.04
CA ALA A 60 32.17 96.99 -10.07
C ALA A 60 30.73 96.46 -10.26
N ASN A 61 29.76 96.83 -9.41
CA ASN A 61 28.36 96.41 -9.53
C ASN A 61 27.45 97.46 -10.23
N THR A 62 28.05 98.35 -11.03
CA THR A 62 27.33 99.37 -11.82
C THR A 62 27.47 99.08 -13.32
N LEU A 63 26.63 99.72 -14.15
CA LEU A 63 26.73 99.62 -15.61
C LEU A 63 28.06 100.26 -16.06
N ILE A 64 29.00 99.44 -16.56
CA ILE A 64 30.28 99.90 -17.10
C ILE A 64 30.13 100.05 -18.61
N SER A 65 30.27 101.27 -19.12
CA SER A 65 30.24 101.54 -20.55
C SER A 65 31.62 101.26 -21.16
N VAL A 66 31.63 100.52 -22.26
CA VAL A 66 32.86 100.03 -22.91
C VAL A 66 33.02 100.75 -24.24
N GLU A 67 34.17 101.41 -24.44
CA GLU A 67 34.42 102.22 -25.64
C GLU A 67 34.48 101.36 -26.91
N LYS A 68 34.00 101.92 -28.03
CA LYS A 68 33.98 101.24 -29.34
C LYS A 68 35.42 100.84 -29.71
N ASN A 69 35.65 99.53 -29.83
CA ASN A 69 36.91 98.84 -30.18
C ASN A 69 37.80 98.36 -29.00
N GLU A 70 37.51 98.71 -27.75
CA GLU A 70 38.24 98.18 -26.58
C GLU A 70 37.37 97.22 -25.78
N HIS A 71 37.35 95.95 -26.15
CA HIS A 71 36.53 94.94 -25.46
C HIS A 71 37.13 94.46 -24.12
N TYR A 72 38.37 94.83 -23.81
CA TYR A 72 39.13 94.34 -22.66
C TYR A 72 39.41 95.43 -21.63
N PHE A 73 39.26 95.09 -20.35
CA PHE A 73 39.72 95.91 -19.24
C PHE A 73 40.09 95.05 -18.03
N TRP A 74 40.90 95.61 -17.14
CA TRP A 74 41.35 94.98 -15.90
C TRP A 74 40.81 95.71 -14.67
N LEU A 75 40.44 94.95 -13.65
CA LEU A 75 40.12 95.41 -12.31
C LEU A 75 41.15 94.87 -11.32
N ARG A 76 41.64 95.66 -10.36
CA ARG A 76 42.63 95.20 -9.36
C ARG A 76 42.31 95.72 -7.97
N LYS A 77 42.50 94.85 -6.95
CA LYS A 77 42.26 95.17 -5.53
C LYS A 77 43.08 94.27 -4.60
N THR A 78 43.68 94.86 -3.57
CA THR A 78 44.27 94.10 -2.45
C THR A 78 43.20 93.80 -1.41
N ILE A 79 42.97 92.52 -1.15
CA ILE A 79 41.96 92.03 -0.20
C ILE A 79 42.68 91.43 1.01
N THR A 80 42.24 91.84 2.21
CA THR A 80 42.66 91.19 3.47
C THR A 80 41.59 90.18 3.85
N LYS A 81 41.99 88.93 4.17
CA LYS A 81 41.10 87.84 4.56
C LYS A 81 40.33 88.26 5.83
N PRO A 82 38.99 88.36 5.79
CA PRO A 82 38.18 88.69 6.97
C PRO A 82 38.33 87.65 8.09
N ASN A 83 38.32 88.10 9.34
CA ASN A 83 38.42 87.21 10.52
C ASN A 83 37.31 86.14 10.56
N SER A 84 36.13 86.44 9.99
CA SER A 84 35.00 85.54 9.83
C SER A 84 35.31 84.31 8.95
N LEU A 85 36.41 84.35 8.17
CA LEU A 85 36.79 83.34 7.19
C LEU A 85 38.11 82.62 7.53
N ASN A 86 38.72 82.86 8.70
CA ASN A 86 40.08 82.39 9.02
C ASN A 86 40.28 80.87 8.86
N ASN A 87 39.25 80.06 9.14
CA ASN A 87 39.30 78.59 9.04
C ASN A 87 38.68 78.01 7.75
N SER A 88 38.32 78.83 6.76
CA SER A 88 37.78 78.39 5.46
C SER A 88 38.65 78.88 4.30
N ASN A 89 38.63 78.18 3.16
CA ASN A 89 39.19 78.74 1.94
C ASN A 89 38.35 79.95 1.47
N LEU A 90 39.00 80.87 0.77
CA LEU A 90 38.40 82.10 0.28
C LEU A 90 37.92 81.90 -1.15
N TRP A 91 36.67 82.21 -1.43
CA TRP A 91 36.08 82.16 -2.77
C TRP A 91 35.69 83.56 -3.23
N ILE A 92 35.81 83.81 -4.54
CA ILE A 92 35.33 85.04 -5.18
C ILE A 92 34.19 84.70 -6.12
N GLY A 93 33.00 85.24 -5.83
CA GLY A 93 31.77 84.89 -6.53
C GLY A 93 31.26 85.96 -7.48
N PHE A 94 30.70 85.54 -8.61
CA PHE A 94 30.15 86.42 -9.65
C PHE A 94 28.72 86.02 -9.97
N GLN A 95 27.82 87.00 -10.07
CA GLN A 95 26.42 86.78 -10.45
C GLN A 95 26.27 86.65 -11.97
N LYS A 96 25.02 86.56 -12.45
CA LYS A 96 24.69 86.62 -13.89
C LYS A 96 25.15 87.96 -14.46
N THR A 97 26.17 87.93 -15.30
CA THR A 97 26.67 89.08 -16.04
C THR A 97 26.77 88.75 -17.52
N ASN A 98 26.67 89.80 -18.34
CA ASN A 98 26.84 89.74 -19.78
C ASN A 98 28.33 89.88 -20.22
N SER A 99 29.29 89.68 -19.32
CA SER A 99 30.74 89.73 -19.61
C SER A 99 31.50 88.48 -19.14
N ALA A 100 32.61 88.15 -19.82
CA ALA A 100 33.53 87.08 -19.41
C ALA A 100 34.66 87.64 -18.53
N ILE A 101 35.12 86.89 -17.53
CA ILE A 101 36.08 87.38 -16.51
C ILE A 101 37.15 86.30 -16.24
N GLU A 102 38.44 86.63 -16.24
CA GLU A 102 39.53 85.80 -15.68
C GLU A 102 39.97 86.38 -14.32
N VAL A 103 40.31 85.51 -13.37
CA VAL A 103 40.68 85.87 -12.00
C VAL A 103 42.13 85.47 -11.74
N TYR A 104 42.92 86.41 -11.22
CA TYR A 104 44.31 86.22 -10.81
C TYR A 104 44.48 86.58 -9.33
N ALA A 105 45.18 85.74 -8.58
CA ALA A 105 45.52 85.94 -7.17
C ALA A 105 47.03 85.95 -6.97
N ASN A 106 47.59 87.06 -6.49
CA ASN A 106 49.05 87.27 -6.33
C ASN A 106 49.85 86.85 -7.58
N GLY A 107 49.38 87.21 -8.77
CA GLY A 107 50.03 86.89 -10.05
C GLY A 107 49.72 85.51 -10.62
N VAL A 108 49.05 84.63 -9.86
CA VAL A 108 48.69 83.29 -10.29
C VAL A 108 47.27 83.28 -10.84
N TYR A 109 47.06 82.70 -12.03
CA TYR A 109 45.71 82.47 -12.56
C TYR A 109 44.98 81.44 -11.70
N VAL A 110 43.81 81.79 -11.17
CA VAL A 110 43.05 80.94 -10.24
C VAL A 110 41.72 80.45 -10.80
N GLY A 111 41.20 81.07 -11.86
CA GLY A 111 40.02 80.60 -12.58
C GLY A 111 39.36 81.67 -13.43
N SER A 112 38.22 81.35 -14.05
CA SER A 112 37.47 82.27 -14.90
C SER A 112 35.96 82.07 -14.83
N ARG A 113 35.21 83.14 -15.10
CA ARG A 113 33.80 83.17 -15.47
C ARG A 113 33.69 83.31 -16.99
N GLY A 114 33.34 82.23 -17.66
CA GLY A 114 33.23 82.22 -19.12
C GLY A 114 34.59 82.13 -19.82
N ASN A 115 34.54 82.23 -21.15
CA ASN A 115 35.70 82.11 -22.03
C ASN A 115 35.85 83.37 -22.87
N PHE A 116 37.10 83.72 -23.15
CA PHE A 116 37.45 84.86 -23.97
C PHE A 116 37.47 84.44 -25.46
N PRO A 117 37.41 85.38 -26.41
CA PRO A 117 37.55 85.09 -27.85
C PRO A 117 38.81 84.27 -28.19
N PRO A 118 38.81 83.42 -29.24
CA PRO A 118 37.76 83.30 -30.27
C PRO A 118 36.52 82.50 -29.84
N ASN A 119 36.61 81.70 -28.76
CA ASN A 119 35.52 80.88 -28.27
C ASN A 119 34.78 81.58 -27.12
N LEU A 120 34.22 82.76 -27.42
CA LEU A 120 33.51 83.57 -26.43
C LEU A 120 32.30 82.81 -25.86
N ASN A 121 32.33 82.56 -24.55
CA ASN A 121 31.15 82.10 -23.81
C ASN A 121 31.01 82.95 -22.55
N VAL A 122 30.00 83.81 -22.53
CA VAL A 122 29.74 84.73 -21.43
C VAL A 122 28.96 84.06 -20.31
N LYS A 123 28.38 82.87 -20.50
CA LYS A 123 27.62 82.14 -19.47
C LYS A 123 26.58 83.02 -18.77
N ILE A 124 25.74 83.72 -19.54
CA ILE A 124 24.81 84.75 -19.03
C ILE A 124 23.89 84.19 -17.93
N GLU A 125 23.46 82.94 -18.06
CA GLU A 125 22.53 82.30 -17.12
C GLU A 125 23.17 81.69 -15.87
N GLN A 126 24.49 81.82 -15.70
CA GLN A 126 25.22 81.20 -14.59
C GLN A 126 25.83 82.19 -13.63
N ASN A 127 25.70 81.86 -12.35
CA ASN A 127 26.59 82.37 -11.31
C ASN A 127 27.89 81.55 -11.31
N THR A 128 29.04 82.15 -11.02
CA THR A 128 30.35 81.46 -11.03
C THR A 128 31.20 81.92 -9.86
N ASP A 129 31.73 80.96 -9.11
CA ASP A 129 32.63 81.24 -7.99
C ASP A 129 34.00 80.62 -8.26
N VAL A 130 35.05 81.37 -7.96
CA VAL A 130 36.46 80.98 -8.19
C VAL A 130 37.16 80.86 -6.85
N LEU A 131 37.75 79.69 -6.58
CA LEU A 131 38.53 79.45 -5.36
C LEU A 131 39.85 80.19 -5.42
N ILE A 132 40.21 80.87 -4.33
CA ILE A 132 41.55 81.42 -4.12
C ILE A 132 42.37 80.39 -3.32
N PRO A 133 43.37 79.73 -3.94
CA PRO A 133 44.18 78.73 -3.25
C PRO A 133 44.91 79.33 -2.05
N SER A 134 44.97 78.58 -0.94
CA SER A 134 45.57 79.08 0.31
C SER A 134 47.04 79.47 0.19
N ASN A 135 47.79 78.87 -0.76
CA ASN A 135 49.18 79.25 -1.06
C ASN A 135 49.32 80.64 -1.72
N CYS A 136 48.24 81.17 -2.29
CA CYS A 136 48.22 82.51 -2.87
C CYS A 136 47.94 83.58 -1.80
N ILE A 137 47.57 83.20 -0.57
CA ILE A 137 47.30 84.12 0.54
C ILE A 137 48.55 84.20 1.44
N LYS A 138 49.23 85.35 1.44
CA LYS A 138 50.43 85.61 2.26
C LYS A 138 50.09 86.58 3.39
N ASP A 139 50.35 86.20 4.64
CA ASP A 139 50.05 87.01 5.84
C ASP A 139 48.59 87.53 5.89
N GLY A 140 47.64 86.69 5.45
CA GLY A 140 46.22 87.04 5.39
C GLY A 140 45.85 88.03 4.29
N LYS A 141 46.75 88.40 3.38
CA LYS A 141 46.50 89.33 2.27
C LYS A 141 46.69 88.66 0.91
N VAL A 142 45.89 89.08 -0.07
CA VAL A 142 45.98 88.64 -1.46
C VAL A 142 45.62 89.79 -2.40
N VAL A 143 46.42 89.98 -3.45
CA VAL A 143 46.08 90.89 -4.53
C VAL A 143 45.25 90.14 -5.56
N ILE A 144 44.02 90.59 -5.79
CA ILE A 144 43.13 90.05 -6.82
C ILE A 144 43.14 90.99 -8.03
N ALA A 145 43.38 90.42 -9.21
CA ALA A 145 43.22 91.10 -10.49
C ALA A 145 42.22 90.34 -11.36
N LEU A 146 41.21 91.03 -11.89
CA LEU A 146 40.21 90.53 -12.80
C LEU A 146 40.48 91.08 -14.19
N ARG A 147 40.61 90.23 -15.19
CA ARG A 147 40.62 90.64 -16.60
C ARG A 147 39.23 90.37 -17.16
N VAL A 148 38.61 91.34 -17.83
CA VAL A 148 37.21 91.28 -18.26
C VAL A 148 37.10 91.50 -19.76
N TYR A 149 36.23 90.73 -20.41
CA TYR A 149 35.84 90.89 -21.81
C TYR A 149 34.33 91.14 -21.95
N ALA A 150 33.96 92.27 -22.56
CA ALA A 150 32.57 92.67 -22.78
C ALA A 150 32.20 92.65 -24.28
N PRO A 151 31.25 91.79 -24.72
CA PRO A 151 30.88 91.70 -26.14
C PRO A 151 29.97 92.83 -26.64
N GLY A 152 29.22 93.47 -25.73
CA GLY A 152 28.36 94.60 -26.04
C GLY A 152 28.98 95.93 -25.63
N SER A 153 28.25 97.02 -25.86
CA SER A 153 28.67 98.37 -25.45
C SER A 153 28.64 98.61 -23.94
N ASN A 154 28.04 97.69 -23.17
CA ASN A 154 27.90 97.81 -21.72
C ASN A 154 28.13 96.47 -21.04
N ALA A 155 28.90 96.50 -19.95
CA ALA A 155 29.07 95.39 -19.03
C ALA A 155 28.27 95.65 -17.74
N ARG A 156 27.49 94.66 -17.28
CA ARG A 156 26.63 94.75 -16.08
C ARG A 156 27.10 93.80 -15.00
N ASP A 157 26.97 94.18 -13.73
CA ASP A 157 27.07 93.27 -12.57
C ASP A 157 28.38 92.46 -12.51
N ILE A 158 29.53 93.12 -12.71
CA ILE A 158 30.87 92.50 -12.71
C ILE A 158 31.43 92.33 -11.29
N GLY A 159 30.85 93.06 -10.34
CA GLY A 159 31.30 93.13 -8.97
C GLY A 159 31.29 91.78 -8.27
N PRO A 160 32.44 91.32 -7.73
CA PRO A 160 32.47 90.06 -7.04
C PRO A 160 31.93 90.15 -5.60
N THR A 161 31.49 89.01 -5.08
CA THR A 161 31.27 88.74 -3.65
C THR A 161 32.41 87.91 -3.07
N LEU A 162 32.69 88.05 -1.78
CA LEU A 162 33.59 87.15 -1.05
C LEU A 162 32.77 86.11 -0.29
N ASP A 163 33.08 84.85 -0.55
CA ASP A 163 32.30 83.71 -0.06
C ASP A 163 33.22 82.69 0.65
N ASN A 164 32.63 81.87 1.53
CA ASN A 164 33.32 80.76 2.21
C ASN A 164 33.18 79.42 1.46
N ASP A 165 33.93 78.40 1.86
CA ASP A 165 33.90 77.05 1.27
C ASP A 165 32.51 76.43 1.15
N ALA A 166 31.65 76.63 2.15
CA ALA A 166 30.30 76.06 2.14
C ALA A 166 29.36 76.79 1.18
N GLN A 167 29.64 78.06 0.84
CA GLN A 167 28.72 78.93 0.11
C GLN A 167 29.10 79.09 -1.36
N GLY A 168 30.40 79.22 -1.68
CA GLY A 168 30.87 79.47 -3.05
C GLY A 168 30.62 78.29 -3.99
N PHE A 169 30.90 77.07 -3.57
CA PHE A 169 30.67 75.94 -4.49
C PHE A 169 29.22 75.44 -4.47
N PHE A 170 28.54 75.45 -3.32
CA PHE A 170 27.28 74.72 -3.15
C PHE A 170 26.04 75.55 -3.57
N ILE A 171 25.91 76.80 -3.11
CA ILE A 171 24.68 77.58 -3.33
C ILE A 171 24.54 78.01 -4.78
N ASN A 172 25.64 78.44 -5.42
CA ASN A 172 25.61 78.86 -6.82
C ASN A 172 25.47 77.67 -7.78
N ASN A 173 26.07 76.52 -7.49
CA ASN A 173 25.73 75.30 -8.23
C ASN A 173 24.27 74.92 -8.06
N ILE A 174 23.69 75.02 -6.87
CA ILE A 174 22.26 74.72 -6.67
C ILE A 174 21.38 75.69 -7.46
N LYS A 175 21.68 76.99 -7.44
CA LYS A 175 20.93 77.97 -8.25
C LYS A 175 21.03 77.70 -9.75
N ASN A 176 22.22 77.36 -10.25
CA ASN A 176 22.42 76.99 -11.65
C ASN A 176 21.76 75.63 -11.98
N ILE A 177 21.66 74.73 -11.01
CA ILE A 177 20.89 73.50 -11.16
C ILE A 177 19.41 73.84 -11.37
N PHE A 178 18.81 74.61 -10.46
CA PHE A 178 17.36 74.88 -10.49
C PHE A 178 16.91 75.86 -11.59
N ASN A 179 17.79 76.72 -12.10
CA ASN A 179 17.42 77.68 -13.15
C ASN A 179 17.91 77.32 -14.55
N GLN A 180 18.72 76.26 -14.69
CA GLN A 180 19.28 75.88 -15.99
C GLN A 180 19.32 74.36 -16.17
N ARG A 181 20.14 73.65 -15.38
CA ARG A 181 20.38 72.21 -15.61
C ARG A 181 19.12 71.37 -15.43
N ILE A 182 18.24 71.76 -14.50
CA ILE A 182 16.99 71.05 -14.24
C ILE A 182 16.04 71.12 -15.43
N PHE A 183 16.04 72.20 -16.22
CA PHE A 183 15.20 72.30 -17.40
C PHE A 183 15.67 71.36 -18.51
N LEU A 184 16.98 71.13 -18.63
CA LEU A 184 17.52 70.09 -19.51
C LEU A 184 17.10 68.69 -19.04
N CYS A 185 17.17 68.41 -17.73
CA CYS A 185 16.70 67.15 -17.16
C CYS A 185 15.19 66.94 -17.38
N ILE A 186 14.39 67.98 -17.14
CA ILE A 186 12.94 67.99 -17.38
C ILE A 186 12.64 67.78 -18.86
N GLY A 187 13.39 68.42 -19.77
CA GLY A 187 13.28 68.21 -21.21
C GLY A 187 13.58 66.78 -21.63
N VAL A 188 14.63 66.15 -21.06
CA VAL A 188 14.95 64.74 -21.31
C VAL A 188 13.85 63.82 -20.76
N LEU A 189 13.31 64.10 -19.57
CA LEU A 189 12.19 63.35 -19.01
C LEU A 189 10.94 63.45 -19.89
N CYS A 190 10.59 64.66 -20.35
CA CYS A 190 9.55 64.85 -21.34
C CYS A 190 9.86 64.12 -22.65
N GLY A 191 11.13 64.03 -23.05
CA GLY A 191 11.58 63.26 -24.22
C GLY A 191 11.35 61.75 -24.08
N PHE A 192 11.58 61.17 -22.89
CA PHE A 192 11.23 59.78 -22.61
C PHE A 192 9.71 59.57 -22.64
N ILE A 193 8.95 60.50 -22.05
CA ILE A 193 7.49 60.47 -22.09
C ILE A 193 7.00 60.59 -23.54
N LEU A 194 7.63 61.42 -24.36
CA LEU A 194 7.34 61.60 -25.78
C LEU A 194 7.61 60.31 -26.56
N PHE A 195 8.77 59.69 -26.37
CA PHE A 195 9.13 58.45 -27.03
C PHE A 195 8.16 57.32 -26.67
N TYR A 196 7.84 57.18 -25.37
CA TYR A 196 6.82 56.24 -24.90
C TYR A 196 5.46 56.52 -25.55
N SER A 197 5.02 57.78 -25.56
CA SER A 197 3.72 58.16 -26.15
C SER A 197 3.68 57.88 -27.66
N LEU A 198 4.77 58.14 -28.38
CA LEU A 198 4.89 57.83 -29.81
C LEU A 198 4.90 56.32 -30.07
N LEU A 199 5.62 55.53 -29.27
CA LEU A 199 5.60 54.07 -29.36
C LEU A 199 4.18 53.53 -29.16
N GLN A 200 3.47 54.01 -28.13
CA GLN A 200 2.09 53.64 -27.88
C GLN A 200 1.18 54.01 -29.05
N PHE A 201 1.37 55.19 -29.66
CA PHE A 201 0.64 55.57 -30.87
C PHE A 201 0.97 54.68 -32.08
N PHE A 202 2.24 54.27 -32.28
CA PHE A 202 2.59 53.37 -33.39
C PHE A 202 2.04 51.96 -33.19
N MET A 203 1.93 51.51 -31.94
CA MET A 203 1.31 50.23 -31.57
C MET A 203 -0.21 50.27 -31.76
N ASP A 204 -0.87 51.38 -31.45
CA ASP A 204 -2.29 51.59 -31.73
C ASP A 204 -2.54 52.91 -32.50
N LYS A 205 -2.35 52.84 -33.82
CA LYS A 205 -2.53 53.99 -34.72
C LYS A 205 -3.95 54.58 -34.72
N LYS A 206 -4.95 53.87 -34.16
CA LYS A 206 -6.32 54.37 -34.05
C LYS A 206 -6.51 55.28 -32.83
N ASN A 207 -5.68 55.13 -31.81
CA ASN A 207 -5.74 55.95 -30.59
C ASN A 207 -4.92 57.25 -30.74
N THR A 208 -5.51 58.24 -31.41
CA THR A 208 -4.90 59.55 -31.66
C THR A 208 -4.61 60.37 -30.39
N THR A 209 -5.03 59.91 -29.21
CA THR A 209 -4.79 60.58 -27.92
C THR A 209 -3.30 60.68 -27.62
N PHE A 210 -2.56 59.59 -27.85
CA PHE A 210 -1.10 59.58 -27.68
C PHE A 210 -0.38 60.49 -28.68
N LEU A 211 -0.92 60.64 -29.89
CA LEU A 211 -0.38 61.57 -30.89
C LEU A 211 -0.49 63.03 -30.45
N TYR A 212 -1.64 63.44 -29.90
CA TYR A 212 -1.81 64.82 -29.42
C TYR A 212 -0.94 65.12 -28.20
N PHE A 213 -0.81 64.17 -27.28
CA PHE A 213 0.11 64.33 -26.14
C PHE A 213 1.57 64.36 -26.57
N SER A 214 1.95 63.54 -27.57
CA SER A 214 3.28 63.60 -28.18
C SER A 214 3.55 64.98 -28.81
N GLY A 215 2.56 65.57 -29.49
CA GLY A 215 2.67 66.94 -30.00
C GLY A 215 2.88 67.98 -28.89
N CYS A 216 2.17 67.86 -27.76
CA CYS A 216 2.34 68.74 -26.59
C CYS A 216 3.77 68.68 -26.03
N LEU A 217 4.29 67.46 -25.87
CA LEU A 217 5.62 67.22 -25.34
C LEU A 217 6.71 67.67 -26.31
N PHE A 218 6.55 67.46 -27.62
CA PHE A 218 7.52 67.90 -28.61
C PHE A 218 7.79 69.41 -28.52
N PHE A 219 6.72 70.22 -28.46
CA PHE A 219 6.87 71.67 -28.36
C PHE A 219 7.39 72.14 -26.99
N ILE A 220 6.96 71.53 -25.88
CA ILE A 220 7.45 71.95 -24.55
C ILE A 220 8.92 71.59 -24.33
N ILE A 221 9.41 70.49 -24.93
CA ILE A 221 10.82 70.11 -24.89
C ILE A 221 11.69 71.16 -25.57
N LEU A 222 11.28 71.65 -26.75
CA LEU A 222 12.01 72.71 -27.47
C LEU A 222 12.10 73.99 -26.64
N TYR A 223 11.03 74.31 -25.90
CA TYR A 223 11.02 75.43 -24.97
C TYR A 223 11.96 75.22 -23.76
N PHE A 224 11.97 74.04 -23.14
CA PHE A 224 12.89 73.74 -22.03
C PHE A 224 14.35 73.64 -22.46
N LEU A 225 14.61 73.20 -23.69
CA LEU A 225 15.97 73.12 -24.23
C LEU A 225 16.59 74.52 -24.33
N ASP A 226 15.80 75.53 -24.68
CA ASP A 226 16.24 76.93 -24.67
C ASP A 226 16.60 77.42 -23.27
N MET A 227 15.76 77.13 -22.28
CA MET A 227 16.03 77.51 -20.89
C MET A 227 17.23 76.76 -20.27
N GLY A 228 17.49 75.54 -20.73
CA GLY A 228 18.47 74.64 -20.12
C GLY A 228 19.85 74.64 -20.77
N THR A 229 20.00 75.13 -22.00
CA THR A 229 21.26 75.05 -22.76
C THR A 229 22.02 76.37 -22.73
N GLU A 230 23.35 76.28 -22.62
CA GLU A 230 24.26 77.44 -22.76
C GLU A 230 24.55 77.77 -24.23
N ASN A 231 24.41 76.77 -25.10
CA ASN A 231 24.83 76.86 -26.49
C ASN A 231 23.63 77.20 -27.38
N THR A 232 23.75 78.27 -28.14
CA THR A 232 22.73 78.64 -29.14
C THR A 232 22.96 77.87 -30.43
N ILE A 233 21.93 77.17 -30.90
CA ILE A 233 21.92 76.40 -32.16
C ILE A 233 21.73 77.33 -33.37
N ALA A 234 21.06 78.46 -33.18
CA ALA A 234 20.91 79.55 -34.15
C ALA A 234 21.39 80.87 -33.54
N SER A 235 21.21 82.01 -34.23
CA SER A 235 21.44 83.30 -33.58
C SER A 235 20.53 83.43 -32.35
N TYR A 236 21.07 83.97 -31.25
CA TYR A 236 20.40 84.04 -29.95
C TYR A 236 18.94 84.54 -30.07
N ASN A 237 18.72 85.61 -30.85
CA ASN A 237 17.39 86.19 -31.01
C ASN A 237 16.42 85.30 -31.81
N ILE A 238 16.89 84.57 -32.82
CA ILE A 238 16.05 83.67 -33.63
C ILE A 238 15.65 82.44 -32.80
N GLN A 239 16.62 81.86 -32.08
CA GLN A 239 16.36 80.72 -31.20
C GLN A 239 15.33 81.10 -30.13
N ARG A 240 15.56 82.20 -29.40
CA ARG A 240 14.68 82.68 -28.34
C ARG A 240 13.26 82.99 -28.81
N ALA A 241 13.10 83.55 -30.02
CA ALA A 241 11.78 83.78 -30.59
C ALA A 241 11.05 82.47 -30.95
N PHE A 242 11.75 81.53 -31.59
CA PHE A 242 11.20 80.24 -32.00
C PHE A 242 10.79 79.36 -30.81
N THR A 243 11.66 79.27 -29.79
CA THR A 243 11.45 78.45 -28.60
C THR A 243 10.29 78.99 -27.77
N ARG A 244 10.17 80.31 -27.65
CA ARG A 244 9.02 80.95 -26.99
C ARG A 244 7.70 80.76 -27.73
N ALA A 245 7.73 80.69 -29.07
CA ALA A 245 6.54 80.35 -29.86
C ALA A 245 6.07 78.90 -29.66
N CYS A 246 6.97 77.99 -29.23
CA CYS A 246 6.60 76.61 -28.94
C CYS A 246 5.66 76.49 -27.73
N LEU A 247 5.69 77.43 -26.78
CA LEU A 247 4.85 77.36 -25.59
C LEU A 247 3.33 77.40 -25.90
N PRO A 248 2.78 78.40 -26.61
CA PRO A 248 1.37 78.40 -26.98
C PRO A 248 1.00 77.20 -27.87
N ALA A 249 1.92 76.70 -28.70
CA ALA A 249 1.71 75.50 -29.50
C ALA A 249 1.53 74.25 -28.61
N SER A 250 2.42 74.04 -27.64
CA SER A 250 2.31 72.95 -26.66
C SER A 250 0.95 72.96 -25.96
N MET A 251 0.50 74.13 -25.50
CA MET A 251 -0.80 74.28 -24.84
C MET A 251 -1.99 73.92 -25.75
N MET A 252 -1.94 74.29 -27.03
CA MET A 252 -2.99 73.90 -27.98
C MET A 252 -3.05 72.38 -28.19
N PHE A 253 -1.89 71.71 -28.25
CA PHE A 253 -1.84 70.25 -28.32
C PHE A 253 -2.32 69.59 -27.02
N LEU A 254 -2.03 70.17 -25.86
CA LEU A 254 -2.58 69.72 -24.57
C LEU A 254 -4.11 69.81 -24.55
N MET A 255 -4.68 70.90 -25.09
CA MET A 255 -6.13 71.06 -25.22
C MET A 255 -6.75 69.96 -26.10
N LEU A 256 -6.13 69.63 -27.24
CA LEU A 256 -6.59 68.55 -28.13
C LEU A 256 -6.48 67.18 -27.46
N PHE A 257 -5.41 66.94 -26.70
CA PHE A 257 -5.26 65.74 -25.88
C PHE A 257 -6.42 65.61 -24.89
N LEU A 258 -6.67 66.64 -24.06
CA LEU A 258 -7.73 66.62 -23.05
C LEU A 258 -9.10 66.41 -23.67
N HIS A 259 -9.37 67.06 -24.80
CA HIS A 259 -10.62 66.90 -25.54
C HIS A 259 -10.85 65.45 -25.99
N ARG A 260 -9.80 64.78 -26.50
CA ARG A 260 -9.87 63.41 -26.99
C ARG A 260 -9.88 62.38 -25.85
N PHE A 261 -9.06 62.58 -24.82
CA PHE A 261 -8.89 61.66 -23.68
C PHE A 261 -10.20 61.48 -22.89
N TYR A 262 -10.96 62.55 -22.71
CA TYR A 262 -12.28 62.56 -22.08
C TYR A 262 -13.44 62.28 -23.04
N ASN A 263 -13.13 61.58 -24.14
CA ASN A 263 -14.05 60.97 -25.08
C ASN A 263 -15.14 61.90 -25.66
N ARG A 264 -14.82 63.18 -25.85
CA ARG A 264 -15.69 64.12 -26.57
C ARG A 264 -15.60 63.83 -28.07
N LYS A 265 -16.75 63.87 -28.77
CA LYS A 265 -16.78 63.68 -30.24
C LYS A 265 -15.89 64.73 -30.92
N LYS A 266 -15.20 64.34 -32.00
CA LYS A 266 -14.35 65.23 -32.80
C LYS A 266 -15.12 66.51 -33.17
N ASN A 267 -14.77 67.64 -32.55
CA ASN A 267 -15.36 68.94 -32.87
C ASN A 267 -14.42 69.70 -33.81
N LYS A 268 -14.86 70.01 -35.03
CA LYS A 268 -14.03 70.76 -36.01
C LYS A 268 -13.56 72.12 -35.46
N PHE A 269 -14.34 72.74 -34.58
CA PHE A 269 -14.01 74.03 -33.98
C PHE A 269 -12.76 73.98 -33.07
N THR A 270 -12.63 72.97 -32.21
CA THR A 270 -11.49 72.89 -31.28
C THR A 270 -10.16 72.62 -32.00
N TYR A 271 -10.21 71.82 -33.08
CA TYR A 271 -9.06 71.59 -33.96
C TYR A 271 -8.69 72.85 -34.76
N GLY A 272 -9.67 73.55 -35.33
CA GLY A 272 -9.44 74.80 -36.04
C GLY A 272 -8.81 75.87 -35.15
N LEU A 273 -9.30 76.01 -33.91
CA LEU A 273 -8.77 76.94 -32.92
C LEU A 273 -7.31 76.63 -32.55
N ALA A 274 -6.99 75.36 -32.27
CA ALA A 274 -5.65 74.92 -31.93
C ALA A 274 -4.62 75.23 -33.03
N ILE A 275 -4.98 75.00 -34.29
CA ILE A 275 -4.12 75.28 -35.44
C ILE A 275 -3.97 76.80 -35.64
N ALA A 276 -5.06 77.57 -35.59
CA ALA A 276 -5.04 79.01 -35.80
C ALA A 276 -4.16 79.74 -34.76
N VAL A 277 -4.32 79.42 -33.46
CA VAL A 277 -3.52 80.03 -32.38
C VAL A 277 -2.05 79.69 -32.53
N THR A 278 -1.72 78.43 -32.86
CA THR A 278 -0.32 78.00 -33.07
C THR A 278 0.35 78.78 -34.21
N LEU A 279 -0.33 78.91 -35.36
CA LEU A 279 0.23 79.61 -36.53
C LEU A 279 0.38 81.12 -36.30
N ILE A 280 -0.60 81.76 -35.63
CA ILE A 280 -0.56 83.20 -35.33
C ILE A 280 0.62 83.55 -34.43
N PHE A 281 0.85 82.80 -33.35
CA PHE A 281 1.97 83.09 -32.44
C PHE A 281 3.32 82.78 -33.08
N PHE A 282 3.46 81.69 -33.83
CA PHE A 282 4.70 81.41 -34.57
C PHE A 282 5.05 82.53 -35.56
N ALA A 283 4.07 83.04 -36.31
CA ALA A 283 4.29 84.17 -37.22
C ALA A 283 4.67 85.46 -36.46
N ALA A 284 3.97 85.76 -35.35
CA ALA A 284 4.25 86.94 -34.55
C ALA A 284 5.67 86.93 -33.94
N PHE A 285 6.13 85.78 -33.41
CA PHE A 285 7.47 85.68 -32.82
C PHE A 285 8.58 85.79 -33.86
N LEU A 286 8.38 85.24 -35.06
CA LEU A 286 9.37 85.34 -36.14
C LEU A 286 9.60 86.79 -36.61
N ILE A 287 8.54 87.61 -36.61
CA ILE A 287 8.63 89.04 -36.96
C ILE A 287 9.41 89.83 -35.90
N SER A 288 9.36 89.45 -34.62
CA SER A 288 10.00 90.17 -33.52
C SER A 288 11.49 89.88 -33.30
N THR A 289 12.12 89.03 -34.12
CA THR A 289 13.51 88.54 -33.94
C THR A 289 14.61 89.62 -33.89
N GLY A 290 14.34 90.85 -34.36
CA GLY A 290 15.32 91.94 -34.34
C GLY A 290 15.36 92.75 -33.04
N ASN A 291 14.40 92.57 -32.12
CA ASN A 291 14.24 93.41 -30.93
C ASN A 291 13.91 92.56 -29.70
N ASP A 292 14.84 92.48 -28.74
CA ASP A 292 14.70 91.66 -27.54
C ASP A 292 13.50 92.09 -26.67
N GLU A 293 13.23 93.40 -26.63
CA GLU A 293 12.09 93.97 -25.91
C GLU A 293 10.75 93.58 -26.57
N ALA A 294 10.71 93.45 -27.89
CA ALA A 294 9.52 93.01 -28.63
C ALA A 294 9.23 91.52 -28.40
N VAL A 295 10.25 90.68 -28.28
CA VAL A 295 10.12 89.24 -27.97
C VAL A 295 9.64 89.03 -26.53
N ASP A 296 10.08 89.85 -25.58
CA ASP A 296 9.60 89.83 -24.19
C ASP A 296 8.13 90.28 -24.06
N ASN A 297 7.75 91.36 -24.74
CA ASN A 297 6.36 91.84 -24.74
C ASN A 297 5.40 90.86 -25.43
N LEU A 298 5.81 90.26 -26.56
CA LEU A 298 5.01 89.26 -27.25
C LEU A 298 4.86 87.97 -26.44
N PHE A 299 5.89 87.61 -25.67
CA PHE A 299 5.84 86.48 -24.76
C PHE A 299 4.78 86.64 -23.66
N LEU A 300 4.62 87.84 -23.11
CA LEU A 300 3.53 88.14 -22.17
C LEU A 300 2.15 87.95 -22.81
N ILE A 301 1.95 88.41 -24.06
CA ILE A 301 0.69 88.22 -24.80
C ILE A 301 0.42 86.73 -25.08
N SER A 302 1.45 85.96 -25.36
CA SER A 302 1.35 84.51 -25.64
C SER A 302 0.89 83.66 -24.45
N MET A 303 0.84 84.24 -23.25
CA MET A 303 0.30 83.56 -22.06
C MET A 303 -1.23 83.52 -22.02
N LEU A 304 -1.94 84.40 -22.74
CA LEU A 304 -3.41 84.45 -22.72
C LEU A 304 -4.06 83.13 -23.19
N PRO A 305 -3.67 82.53 -24.34
CA PRO A 305 -4.18 81.20 -24.73
C PRO A 305 -3.85 80.11 -23.71
N THR A 306 -2.66 80.18 -23.08
CA THR A 306 -2.22 79.23 -22.05
C THR A 306 -3.15 79.23 -20.85
N VAL A 307 -3.57 80.41 -20.38
CA VAL A 307 -4.59 80.55 -19.32
C VAL A 307 -5.93 79.91 -19.76
N GLY A 308 -6.33 80.11 -21.01
CA GLY A 308 -7.54 79.49 -21.57
C GLY A 308 -7.51 77.96 -21.55
N VAL A 309 -6.36 77.35 -21.85
CA VAL A 309 -6.17 75.89 -21.79
C VAL A 309 -6.20 75.37 -20.35
N ILE A 310 -5.63 76.11 -19.40
CA ILE A 310 -5.67 75.74 -17.97
C ILE A 310 -7.12 75.73 -17.47
N VAL A 311 -7.90 76.78 -17.77
CA VAL A 311 -9.33 76.85 -17.41
C VAL A 311 -10.11 75.70 -18.07
N TYR A 312 -9.85 75.45 -19.35
CA TYR A 312 -10.47 74.32 -20.05
C TYR A 312 -10.11 72.97 -19.42
N GLY A 313 -8.85 72.79 -19.01
CA GLY A 313 -8.35 71.62 -18.31
C GLY A 313 -9.08 71.37 -16.99
N PHE A 314 -9.29 72.42 -16.19
CA PHE A 314 -10.09 72.31 -14.97
C PHE A 314 -11.53 71.86 -15.24
N VAL A 315 -12.19 72.44 -16.24
CA VAL A 315 -13.59 72.10 -16.58
C VAL A 315 -13.71 70.63 -16.96
N VAL A 316 -12.83 70.14 -17.82
CA VAL A 316 -12.91 68.76 -18.34
C VAL A 316 -12.52 67.74 -17.27
N THR A 317 -11.49 68.03 -16.46
CA THR A 317 -11.07 67.12 -15.38
C THR A 317 -12.10 67.02 -14.25
N ILE A 318 -12.75 68.13 -13.85
CA ILE A 318 -13.86 68.10 -12.89
C ILE A 318 -15.03 67.26 -13.42
N GLN A 319 -15.34 67.36 -14.72
CA GLN A 319 -16.38 66.55 -15.34
C GLN A 319 -16.00 65.05 -15.34
N GLY A 320 -14.77 64.69 -15.67
CA GLY A 320 -14.27 63.31 -15.58
C GLY A 320 -14.44 62.73 -14.16
N ILE A 321 -14.07 63.51 -13.13
CA ILE A 321 -14.27 63.11 -11.73
C ILE A 321 -15.75 62.90 -11.40
N LYS A 322 -16.65 63.79 -11.87
CA LYS A 322 -18.11 63.62 -11.69
C LYS A 322 -18.64 62.35 -12.38
N HIS A 323 -18.06 61.95 -13.52
CA HIS A 323 -18.40 60.72 -14.22
C HIS A 323 -17.71 59.46 -13.62
N LYS A 324 -17.12 59.57 -12.42
CA LYS A 324 -16.40 58.50 -11.71
C LYS A 324 -15.14 58.00 -12.44
N GLU A 325 -14.59 58.78 -13.35
CA GLU A 325 -13.28 58.53 -13.98
C GLU A 325 -12.18 59.03 -13.03
N TYR A 326 -11.91 58.25 -11.98
CA TYR A 326 -10.99 58.63 -10.90
C TYR A 326 -9.52 58.76 -11.36
N ASP A 327 -9.18 58.27 -12.54
CA ASP A 327 -7.92 58.52 -13.24
C ASP A 327 -7.76 59.98 -13.69
N SER A 328 -8.79 60.81 -13.57
CA SER A 328 -8.76 62.26 -13.77
C SER A 328 -8.14 63.06 -12.63
N ILE A 329 -8.05 62.46 -11.44
CA ILE A 329 -7.57 63.15 -10.23
C ILE A 329 -6.13 63.67 -10.37
N PRO A 330 -5.16 62.90 -10.91
CA PRO A 330 -3.79 63.40 -11.09
C PRO A 330 -3.74 64.65 -11.99
N VAL A 331 -4.45 64.65 -13.11
CA VAL A 331 -4.48 65.79 -14.05
C VAL A 331 -5.08 67.03 -13.39
N PHE A 332 -6.15 66.88 -12.61
CA PHE A 332 -6.74 67.98 -11.83
C PHE A 332 -5.74 68.58 -10.81
N VAL A 333 -5.00 67.73 -10.10
CA VAL A 333 -3.95 68.16 -9.17
C VAL A 333 -2.82 68.88 -9.91
N GLY A 334 -2.40 68.37 -11.08
CA GLY A 334 -1.39 69.01 -11.93
C GLY A 334 -1.77 70.43 -12.32
N PHE A 335 -3.03 70.66 -12.73
CA PHE A 335 -3.52 72.01 -13.03
C PHE A 335 -3.54 72.94 -11.80
N ILE A 336 -3.92 72.46 -10.61
CA ILE A 336 -3.85 73.26 -9.36
C ILE A 336 -2.41 73.70 -9.08
N THR A 337 -1.48 72.74 -9.08
CA THR A 337 -0.07 73.02 -8.81
C THR A 337 0.50 73.98 -9.86
N GLY A 338 0.17 73.79 -11.14
CA GLY A 338 0.61 74.66 -12.21
C GLY A 338 0.10 76.09 -12.08
N SER A 339 -1.15 76.30 -11.68
CA SER A 339 -1.71 77.63 -11.44
C SER A 339 -1.03 78.37 -10.29
N ILE A 340 -0.66 77.67 -9.20
CA ILE A 340 0.03 78.28 -8.05
C ILE A 340 1.43 78.79 -8.46
N CYS A 341 2.18 77.97 -9.21
CA CYS A 341 3.50 78.35 -9.73
C CYS A 341 3.41 79.52 -10.71
N ALA A 342 2.42 79.52 -11.61
CA ALA A 342 2.21 80.64 -12.54
C ALA A 342 1.91 81.95 -11.81
N ILE A 343 1.10 81.92 -10.74
CA ILE A 343 0.81 83.10 -9.91
C ILE A 343 2.08 83.60 -9.21
N HIS A 344 2.90 82.71 -8.65
CA HIS A 344 4.17 83.07 -8.01
C HIS A 344 5.10 83.84 -8.96
N ASP A 345 5.33 83.31 -10.16
CA ASP A 345 6.26 83.93 -11.11
C ASP A 345 5.75 85.28 -11.62
N VAL A 346 4.43 85.41 -11.85
CA VAL A 346 3.81 86.70 -12.19
C VAL A 346 3.99 87.73 -11.07
N VAL A 347 3.85 87.33 -9.81
CA VAL A 347 4.07 88.22 -8.65
C VAL A 347 5.54 88.64 -8.54
N CYS A 348 6.49 87.72 -8.68
CA CYS A 348 7.93 88.02 -8.66
C CYS A 348 8.31 89.00 -9.77
N GLN A 349 7.76 88.80 -10.98
CA GLN A 349 8.04 89.63 -12.14
C GLN A 349 7.48 91.05 -11.98
N VAL A 350 6.27 91.23 -11.43
CA VAL A 350 5.68 92.55 -11.16
C VAL A 350 6.42 93.31 -10.06
N MET A 351 6.96 92.61 -9.06
CA MET A 351 7.71 93.21 -7.95
C MET A 351 9.18 93.52 -8.29
N GLY A 352 9.68 93.11 -9.46
CA GLY A 352 11.09 93.31 -9.86
C GLY A 352 12.11 92.52 -9.05
N ILE A 353 11.67 91.48 -8.32
CA ILE A 353 12.54 90.64 -7.48
C ILE A 353 12.98 89.43 -8.30
N VAL A 354 14.29 89.17 -8.37
CA VAL A 354 14.83 87.95 -8.97
C VAL A 354 14.66 86.79 -7.97
N PRO A 355 13.77 85.81 -8.24
CA PRO A 355 13.54 84.72 -7.31
C PRO A 355 14.72 83.74 -7.29
N PHE A 356 14.80 82.92 -6.24
CA PHE A 356 15.78 81.84 -6.16
C PHE A 356 15.64 80.86 -7.34
N MET A 357 14.41 80.58 -7.76
CA MET A 357 14.10 79.84 -8.99
C MET A 357 12.84 80.36 -9.67
N TRP A 358 12.79 80.30 -10.99
CA TRP A 358 11.55 80.50 -11.76
C TRP A 358 10.74 79.20 -11.79
N THR A 359 9.49 79.25 -11.33
CA THR A 359 8.66 78.05 -11.11
C THR A 359 7.79 77.65 -12.30
N GLN A 360 7.68 78.50 -13.32
CA GLN A 360 6.85 78.30 -14.50
C GLN A 360 7.22 77.03 -15.27
N GLY A 361 8.50 76.70 -15.42
CA GLY A 361 8.88 75.48 -16.12
C GLY A 361 8.53 74.20 -15.35
N PHE A 362 8.57 74.25 -14.01
CA PHE A 362 8.09 73.15 -13.17
C PHE A 362 6.58 72.97 -13.28
N ALA A 363 5.82 74.08 -13.41
CA ALA A 363 4.37 74.05 -13.58
C ALA A 363 3.96 73.20 -14.78
N PHE A 364 4.55 73.45 -15.95
CA PHE A 364 4.25 72.69 -17.17
C PHE A 364 4.67 71.23 -17.07
N PHE A 365 5.86 70.97 -16.51
CA PHE A 365 6.32 69.60 -16.29
C PHE A 365 5.38 68.79 -15.39
N PHE A 366 4.88 69.37 -14.30
CA PHE A 366 3.96 68.65 -13.40
C PHE A 366 2.60 68.37 -14.06
N VAL A 367 2.10 69.25 -14.92
CA VAL A 367 0.90 68.99 -15.72
C VAL A 367 1.14 67.83 -16.70
N ASP A 368 2.24 67.85 -17.45
CA ASP A 368 2.58 66.77 -18.38
C ASP A 368 2.83 65.44 -17.67
N LEU A 369 3.53 65.45 -16.53
CA LEU A 369 3.76 64.27 -15.71
C LEU A 369 2.45 63.71 -15.15
N ALA A 370 1.54 64.58 -14.71
CA ALA A 370 0.21 64.15 -14.26
C ALA A 370 -0.59 63.49 -15.38
N VAL A 371 -0.55 64.05 -16.59
CA VAL A 371 -1.16 63.46 -17.79
C VAL A 371 -0.54 62.10 -18.11
N PHE A 372 0.79 61.98 -18.06
CA PHE A 372 1.49 60.73 -18.30
C PHE A 372 1.15 59.66 -17.27
N ILE A 373 1.09 60.00 -15.98
CA ILE A 373 0.69 59.08 -14.92
C ILE A 373 -0.76 58.62 -15.10
N THR A 374 -1.67 59.51 -15.50
CA THR A 374 -3.04 59.14 -15.82
C THR A 374 -3.11 58.16 -17.00
N LEU A 375 -2.35 58.40 -18.08
CA LEU A 375 -2.23 57.44 -19.19
C LEU A 375 -1.65 56.10 -18.74
N ALA A 376 -0.60 56.12 -17.92
CA ALA A 376 0.04 54.91 -17.39
C ALA A 376 -0.85 54.13 -16.43
N ILE A 377 -1.69 54.78 -15.61
CA ILE A 377 -2.66 54.14 -14.73
C ILE A 377 -3.78 53.48 -15.57
N ARG A 378 -4.29 54.18 -16.59
CA ARG A 378 -5.32 53.64 -17.49
C ARG A 378 -4.81 52.41 -18.23
N GLU A 379 -3.60 52.47 -18.77
CA GLU A 379 -2.92 51.32 -19.39
C GLU A 379 -2.57 50.23 -18.38
N SER A 380 -2.09 50.56 -17.18
CA SER A 380 -1.76 49.57 -16.14
C SER A 380 -3.00 48.82 -15.64
N ASN A 381 -4.16 49.48 -15.55
CA ASN A 381 -5.40 48.82 -15.15
C ASN A 381 -5.92 47.90 -16.26
N VAL A 382 -5.79 48.29 -17.54
CA VAL A 382 -6.09 47.41 -18.69
C VAL A 382 -5.11 46.25 -18.73
N LYS A 383 -3.81 46.50 -18.50
CA LYS A 383 -2.75 45.49 -18.51
C LYS A 383 -2.81 44.55 -17.31
N LYS A 384 -3.23 45.00 -16.12
CA LYS A 384 -3.45 44.14 -14.94
C LYS A 384 -4.62 43.18 -15.12
N GLU A 385 -5.66 43.60 -15.81
CA GLU A 385 -6.79 42.69 -16.13
C GLU A 385 -6.38 41.66 -17.19
N VAL A 386 -5.62 42.09 -18.22
CA VAL A 386 -5.05 41.18 -19.24
C VAL A 386 -3.97 40.26 -18.67
N GLN A 387 -3.15 40.72 -17.72
CA GLN A 387 -2.09 39.95 -17.09
C GLN A 387 -2.63 38.98 -16.02
N ARG A 388 -3.75 39.31 -15.35
CA ARG A 388 -4.52 38.36 -14.54
C ARG A 388 -5.11 37.25 -15.40
N LEU A 389 -5.68 37.59 -16.56
CA LEU A 389 -6.17 36.61 -17.55
C LEU A 389 -5.02 35.82 -18.22
N ALA A 390 -3.86 36.42 -18.46
CA ALA A 390 -2.70 35.75 -19.07
C ALA A 390 -1.90 34.90 -18.08
N GLU A 391 -1.79 35.28 -16.81
CA GLU A 391 -1.25 34.43 -15.74
C GLU A 391 -2.20 33.28 -15.42
N GLU A 392 -3.53 33.50 -15.42
CA GLU A 392 -4.51 32.40 -15.35
C GLU A 392 -4.42 31.47 -16.57
N THR A 393 -4.20 32.00 -17.78
CA THR A 393 -4.12 31.19 -19.02
C THR A 393 -2.77 30.48 -19.18
N GLN A 394 -1.65 31.10 -18.78
CA GLN A 394 -0.32 30.48 -18.83
C GLN A 394 -0.13 29.48 -17.69
N VAL A 395 -0.61 29.78 -16.47
CA VAL A 395 -0.73 28.78 -15.40
C VAL A 395 -1.71 27.68 -15.80
N GLN A 396 -2.80 27.96 -16.52
CA GLN A 396 -3.64 26.91 -17.10
C GLN A 396 -2.94 26.14 -18.20
N LYS A 397 -2.09 26.73 -19.06
CA LYS A 397 -1.37 26.04 -20.14
C LYS A 397 -0.19 25.21 -19.62
N ASP A 398 0.50 25.68 -18.59
CA ASP A 398 1.55 24.95 -17.88
C ASP A 398 0.95 23.89 -16.95
N LYS A 399 -0.19 24.16 -16.29
CA LYS A 399 -1.00 23.12 -15.63
C LYS A 399 -1.57 22.14 -16.65
N LEU A 400 -2.02 22.56 -17.82
CA LEU A 400 -2.59 21.68 -18.84
C LEU A 400 -1.50 20.83 -19.49
N SER A 401 -0.31 21.36 -19.76
CA SER A 401 0.82 20.57 -20.26
C SER A 401 1.37 19.61 -19.19
N PHE A 402 1.39 20.03 -17.92
CA PHE A 402 1.69 19.17 -16.78
C PHE A 402 0.60 18.09 -16.57
N VAL A 403 -0.67 18.45 -16.70
CA VAL A 403 -1.83 17.54 -16.62
C VAL A 403 -1.85 16.60 -17.82
N ILE A 404 -1.52 17.03 -19.03
CA ILE A 404 -1.38 16.17 -20.23
C ILE A 404 -0.21 15.21 -20.05
N LYS A 405 0.95 15.69 -19.57
CA LYS A 405 2.12 14.82 -19.30
C LYS A 405 1.83 13.81 -18.19
N LYS A 406 1.18 14.25 -17.10
CA LYS A 406 0.70 13.36 -16.03
C LYS A 406 -0.38 12.42 -16.51
N ALA A 407 -1.34 12.87 -17.31
CA ALA A 407 -2.42 12.06 -17.87
C ALA A 407 -1.89 11.03 -18.86
N LYS A 408 -0.82 11.35 -19.61
CA LYS A 408 -0.12 10.40 -20.48
C LYS A 408 0.55 9.29 -19.67
N ILE A 409 1.32 9.65 -18.64
CA ILE A 409 1.93 8.67 -17.72
C ILE A 409 0.83 7.85 -17.03
N MET A 410 -0.25 8.50 -16.57
CA MET A 410 -1.36 7.84 -15.90
C MET A 410 -2.14 6.93 -16.84
N ALA A 411 -2.25 7.26 -18.14
CA ALA A 411 -2.83 6.40 -19.16
C ALA A 411 -1.91 5.20 -19.43
N GLU A 412 -0.59 5.42 -19.56
CA GLU A 412 0.41 4.35 -19.75
C GLU A 412 0.40 3.37 -18.55
N ASP A 413 0.44 3.90 -17.33
CA ASP A 413 0.28 3.15 -16.08
C ASP A 413 -1.08 2.44 -16.01
N SER A 414 -2.18 3.08 -16.43
CA SER A 414 -3.50 2.45 -16.45
C SER A 414 -3.58 1.28 -17.43
N THR A 415 -2.98 1.39 -18.62
CA THR A 415 -2.85 0.25 -19.55
C THR A 415 -1.97 -0.86 -18.97
N PHE A 416 -0.89 -0.51 -18.26
CA PHE A 416 -0.03 -1.50 -17.60
C PHE A 416 -0.76 -2.22 -16.45
N VAL A 417 -1.46 -1.48 -15.59
CA VAL A 417 -2.31 -2.01 -14.52
C VAL A 417 -3.42 -2.87 -15.09
N ALA A 418 -4.10 -2.43 -16.15
CA ALA A 418 -5.13 -3.21 -16.83
C ALA A 418 -4.56 -4.53 -17.37
N LYS A 419 -3.37 -4.52 -17.99
CA LYS A 419 -2.71 -5.75 -18.48
C LYS A 419 -2.37 -6.71 -17.33
N ARG A 420 -1.76 -6.21 -16.26
CA ARG A 420 -1.43 -6.99 -15.06
C ARG A 420 -2.68 -7.54 -14.37
N LEU A 421 -3.75 -6.75 -14.33
CA LEU A 421 -5.04 -7.18 -13.80
C LEU A 421 -5.62 -8.30 -14.65
N ASN A 422 -5.54 -8.21 -15.97
CA ASN A 422 -6.03 -9.24 -16.89
C ASN A 422 -5.24 -10.56 -16.74
N GLU A 423 -3.91 -10.50 -16.66
CA GLU A 423 -3.06 -11.68 -16.36
C GLU A 423 -3.45 -12.33 -15.01
N SER A 424 -3.72 -11.50 -13.99
CA SER A 424 -4.14 -11.98 -12.68
C SER A 424 -5.56 -12.57 -12.69
N VAL A 425 -6.48 -12.00 -13.47
CA VAL A 425 -7.84 -12.51 -13.70
C VAL A 425 -7.79 -13.86 -14.41
N GLU A 426 -6.99 -14.01 -15.46
CA GLU A 426 -6.82 -15.28 -16.18
C GLU A 426 -6.25 -16.37 -15.25
N SER A 427 -5.26 -16.02 -14.43
CA SER A 427 -4.74 -16.93 -13.41
C SER A 427 -5.79 -17.29 -12.36
N MET A 428 -6.67 -16.35 -11.99
CA MET A 428 -7.76 -16.58 -11.03
C MET A 428 -8.83 -17.51 -11.60
N ILE A 429 -9.23 -17.31 -12.85
CA ILE A 429 -10.18 -18.18 -13.57
C ILE A 429 -9.60 -19.61 -13.70
N ASN A 430 -8.33 -19.73 -14.09
CA ASN A 430 -7.67 -21.04 -14.19
C ASN A 430 -7.58 -21.75 -12.83
N SER A 431 -7.23 -21.03 -11.76
CA SER A 431 -7.21 -21.59 -10.41
C SER A 431 -8.61 -21.99 -9.93
N SER A 432 -9.62 -21.14 -10.18
CA SER A 432 -11.03 -21.41 -9.88
C SER A 432 -11.52 -22.68 -10.60
N SER A 433 -11.24 -22.81 -11.90
CA SER A 433 -11.57 -24.01 -12.68
C SER A 433 -10.87 -25.27 -12.13
N LYS A 434 -9.60 -25.19 -11.75
CA LYS A 434 -8.89 -26.31 -11.10
C LYS A 434 -9.49 -26.67 -9.75
N THR A 435 -9.87 -25.69 -8.94
CA THR A 435 -10.55 -25.90 -7.65
C THR A 435 -11.89 -26.60 -7.88
N GLN A 436 -12.67 -26.19 -8.88
CA GLN A 436 -13.94 -26.85 -9.22
C GLN A 436 -13.73 -28.31 -9.62
N GLY A 437 -12.74 -28.60 -10.47
CA GLY A 437 -12.41 -29.99 -10.83
C GLY A 437 -12.00 -30.84 -9.62
N LYS A 438 -11.33 -30.24 -8.61
CA LYS A 438 -11.01 -30.93 -7.36
C LYS A 438 -12.22 -31.13 -6.45
N VAL A 439 -13.16 -30.19 -6.43
CA VAL A 439 -14.44 -30.38 -5.75
C VAL A 439 -15.22 -31.54 -6.39
N ASP A 440 -15.27 -31.63 -7.72
CA ASP A 440 -15.95 -32.73 -8.41
C ASP A 440 -15.30 -34.09 -8.09
N GLU A 441 -13.96 -34.15 -8.01
CA GLU A 441 -13.23 -35.34 -7.53
C GLU A 441 -13.61 -35.70 -6.07
N ILE A 442 -13.71 -34.70 -5.18
CA ILE A 442 -14.12 -34.90 -3.77
C ILE A 442 -15.54 -35.44 -3.70
N ASN A 443 -16.49 -34.87 -4.44
CA ASN A 443 -17.89 -35.32 -4.43
C ASN A 443 -18.01 -36.77 -4.91
N ASN A 444 -17.30 -37.15 -5.97
CA ASN A 444 -17.24 -38.54 -6.43
C ASN A 444 -16.66 -39.48 -5.36
N ALA A 445 -15.61 -39.04 -4.64
CA ALA A 445 -15.03 -39.81 -3.55
C ALA A 445 -15.99 -39.97 -2.36
N ILE A 446 -16.78 -38.94 -2.02
CA ILE A 446 -17.83 -39.00 -0.99
C ILE A 446 -18.93 -39.98 -1.41
N ASP A 447 -19.39 -39.94 -2.66
CA ASP A 447 -20.40 -40.89 -3.16
C ASP A 447 -19.90 -42.34 -3.08
N GLN A 448 -18.64 -42.57 -3.43
CA GLN A 448 -18.01 -43.88 -3.28
C GLN A 448 -17.91 -44.28 -1.79
N GLN A 449 -17.52 -43.34 -0.92
CA GLN A 449 -17.42 -43.58 0.52
C GLN A 449 -18.79 -43.95 1.13
N ASN A 450 -19.86 -43.26 0.74
CA ASN A 450 -21.23 -43.54 1.19
C ASN A 450 -21.68 -44.93 0.76
N ARG A 451 -21.35 -45.36 -0.47
CA ARG A 451 -21.64 -46.73 -0.93
C ARG A 451 -20.89 -47.77 -0.11
N ILE A 452 -19.60 -47.58 0.13
CA ILE A 452 -18.79 -48.49 0.96
C ILE A 452 -19.33 -48.56 2.39
N GLN A 453 -19.76 -47.44 2.96
CA GLN A 453 -20.40 -47.41 4.29
C GLN A 453 -21.68 -48.25 4.31
N GLN A 454 -22.57 -48.09 3.33
CA GLN A 454 -23.81 -48.88 3.24
C GLN A 454 -23.53 -50.37 3.10
N GLU A 455 -22.58 -50.75 2.23
CA GLU A 455 -22.15 -52.14 2.06
C GLU A 455 -21.57 -52.70 3.37
N THR A 456 -20.80 -51.89 4.10
CA THR A 456 -20.21 -52.30 5.39
C THR A 456 -21.28 -52.48 6.47
N VAL A 457 -22.24 -51.56 6.59
CA VAL A 457 -23.38 -51.69 7.52
C VAL A 457 -24.16 -52.97 7.23
N GLN A 458 -24.47 -53.24 5.96
CA GLN A 458 -25.17 -54.46 5.57
C GLN A 458 -24.36 -55.73 5.88
N ALA A 459 -23.05 -55.70 5.67
CA ALA A 459 -22.18 -56.82 6.03
C ALA A 459 -22.14 -57.07 7.55
N VAL A 460 -22.19 -56.02 8.36
CA VAL A 460 -22.23 -56.13 9.82
C VAL A 460 -23.58 -56.61 10.32
N ASP A 461 -24.70 -56.21 9.69
CA ASP A 461 -26.02 -56.75 9.99
C ASP A 461 -26.06 -58.26 9.74
N ASN A 462 -25.57 -58.71 8.57
CA ASN A 462 -25.45 -60.12 8.24
C ASN A 462 -24.54 -60.88 9.24
N LEU A 463 -23.43 -60.26 9.66
CA LEU A 463 -22.54 -60.83 10.68
C LEU A 463 -23.27 -60.98 12.02
N THR A 464 -24.05 -59.98 12.43
CA THR A 464 -24.80 -60.00 13.70
C THR A 464 -25.85 -61.11 13.68
N GLU A 465 -26.57 -61.28 12.57
CA GLU A 465 -27.50 -62.40 12.40
C GLU A 465 -26.78 -63.76 12.45
N PHE A 466 -25.64 -63.87 11.77
CA PHE A 466 -24.80 -65.07 11.80
C PHE A 466 -24.32 -65.41 13.22
N LEU A 467 -23.83 -64.42 13.98
CA LEU A 467 -23.40 -64.60 15.37
C LEU A 467 -24.55 -65.06 16.27
N LYS A 468 -25.76 -64.54 16.06
CA LYS A 468 -26.96 -64.98 16.80
C LYS A 468 -27.29 -66.45 16.52
N ASN A 469 -27.20 -66.89 15.26
CA ASN A 469 -27.42 -68.28 14.89
C ASN A 469 -26.37 -69.20 15.51
N ILE A 470 -25.08 -68.82 15.44
CA ILE A 470 -23.99 -69.56 16.08
C ILE A 470 -24.21 -69.67 17.60
N SER A 471 -24.63 -68.60 18.27
CA SER A 471 -24.89 -68.62 19.70
C SER A 471 -25.94 -69.66 20.08
N ALA A 472 -27.02 -69.77 19.28
CA ALA A 472 -28.05 -70.80 19.46
C ALA A 472 -27.52 -72.21 19.17
N GLU A 473 -26.65 -72.39 18.18
CA GLU A 473 -25.99 -73.67 17.92
C GLU A 473 -25.11 -74.10 19.10
N PHE A 474 -24.33 -73.20 19.72
CA PHE A 474 -23.52 -73.53 20.89
C PHE A 474 -24.36 -73.90 22.13
N GLU A 475 -25.54 -73.31 22.29
CA GLU A 475 -26.47 -73.72 23.34
C GLU A 475 -26.98 -75.15 23.11
N ASN A 476 -27.33 -75.50 21.87
CA ASN A 476 -27.69 -76.87 21.51
C ASN A 476 -26.52 -77.84 21.67
N GLU A 477 -25.31 -77.46 21.26
CA GLU A 477 -24.11 -78.28 21.40
C GLU A 477 -23.82 -78.57 22.87
N THR A 478 -23.93 -77.56 23.74
CA THR A 478 -23.76 -77.74 25.19
C THR A 478 -24.76 -78.76 25.76
N LEU A 479 -26.03 -78.71 25.33
CA LEU A 479 -27.04 -79.70 25.73
C LEU A 479 -26.69 -81.11 25.22
N MET A 480 -26.21 -81.24 23.99
CA MET A 480 -25.80 -82.53 23.42
C MET A 480 -24.59 -83.11 24.15
N ILE A 481 -23.61 -82.29 24.52
CA ILE A 481 -22.46 -82.71 25.33
C ILE A 481 -22.90 -83.19 26.71
N GLN A 482 -23.82 -82.48 27.36
CA GLN A 482 -24.38 -82.89 28.66
C GLN A 482 -25.09 -84.24 28.56
N ASN A 483 -25.93 -84.44 27.53
CA ASN A 483 -26.61 -85.70 27.29
C ASN A 483 -25.61 -86.84 27.01
N THR A 484 -24.57 -86.58 26.21
CA THR A 484 -23.51 -87.56 25.90
C THR A 484 -22.73 -87.94 27.15
N THR A 485 -22.37 -86.96 27.98
CA THR A 485 -21.66 -87.18 29.25
C THR A 485 -22.51 -88.03 30.19
N LYS A 486 -23.80 -87.69 30.32
CA LYS A 486 -24.74 -88.46 31.14
C LYS A 486 -24.90 -89.89 30.64
N GLY A 487 -25.15 -90.08 29.34
CA GLY A 487 -25.27 -91.41 28.74
C GLY A 487 -24.00 -92.25 28.87
N THR A 488 -22.83 -91.63 28.73
CA THR A 488 -21.53 -92.29 28.94
C THR A 488 -21.35 -92.74 30.39
N GLN A 489 -21.75 -91.90 31.37
CA GLN A 489 -21.70 -92.27 32.78
C GLN A 489 -22.66 -93.43 33.10
N GLU A 490 -23.85 -93.45 32.50
CA GLU A 490 -24.79 -94.56 32.63
C GLU A 490 -24.21 -95.87 32.06
N VAL A 491 -23.53 -95.81 30.92
CA VAL A 491 -22.80 -96.96 30.36
C VAL A 491 -21.70 -97.44 31.31
N ILE A 492 -20.85 -96.54 31.81
CA ILE A 492 -19.77 -96.89 32.76
C ILE A 492 -20.34 -97.54 34.04
N ASN A 493 -21.46 -97.02 34.56
CA ASN A 493 -22.12 -97.61 35.71
C ASN A 493 -22.68 -99.01 35.38
N GLY A 494 -23.31 -99.17 34.21
CA GLY A 494 -23.80 -100.46 33.73
C GLY A 494 -22.69 -101.50 33.55
N ILE A 495 -21.50 -101.07 33.14
CA ILE A 495 -20.32 -101.94 33.03
C ILE A 495 -19.96 -102.56 34.38
N THR A 496 -20.06 -101.80 35.47
CA THR A 496 -19.80 -102.31 36.82
C THR A 496 -20.76 -103.45 37.17
N THR A 497 -22.06 -103.25 36.94
CA THR A 497 -23.09 -104.27 37.21
C THR A 497 -22.90 -105.53 36.36
N VAL A 498 -22.58 -105.38 35.07
CA VAL A 498 -22.30 -106.54 34.20
C VAL A 498 -21.00 -107.23 34.62
N GLY A 499 -20.00 -106.48 35.08
CA GLY A 499 -18.76 -107.02 35.64
C GLY A 499 -18.98 -107.92 36.86
N GLU A 500 -19.88 -107.54 37.78
CA GLU A 500 -20.30 -108.38 38.91
C GLU A 500 -20.96 -109.69 38.44
N GLY A 501 -21.81 -109.60 37.40
CA GLY A 501 -22.42 -110.76 36.76
C GLY A 501 -21.40 -111.72 36.14
N ILE A 502 -20.40 -111.18 35.43
CA ILE A 502 -19.30 -111.97 34.84
C ILE A 502 -18.47 -112.65 35.95
N SER A 503 -18.15 -111.94 37.03
CA SER A 503 -17.44 -112.52 38.18
C SER A 503 -18.21 -113.69 38.80
N THR A 504 -19.52 -113.53 38.98
CA THR A 504 -20.40 -114.60 39.48
C THR A 504 -20.44 -115.80 38.52
N ALA A 505 -20.55 -115.56 37.21
CA ALA A 505 -20.51 -116.61 36.19
C ALA A 505 -19.17 -117.35 36.15
N ALA A 506 -18.05 -116.64 36.37
CA ALA A 506 -16.72 -117.24 36.48
C ALA A 506 -16.63 -118.20 37.68
N GLN A 507 -17.12 -117.77 38.85
CA GLN A 507 -17.16 -118.59 40.06
C GLN A 507 -18.05 -119.82 39.88
N PHE A 508 -19.22 -119.66 39.26
CA PHE A 508 -20.13 -120.75 38.95
C PHE A 508 -19.47 -121.77 38.02
N THR A 509 -18.85 -121.31 36.93
CA THR A 509 -18.18 -122.18 35.95
C THR A 509 -17.03 -122.95 36.58
N SER A 510 -16.20 -122.28 37.40
CA SER A 510 -15.11 -122.92 38.16
C SER A 510 -15.63 -124.00 39.11
N SER A 511 -16.75 -123.73 39.79
CA SER A 511 -17.37 -124.69 40.71
C SER A 511 -17.97 -125.89 39.97
N LEU A 512 -18.61 -125.65 38.82
CA LEU A 512 -19.18 -126.69 37.96
C LEU A 512 -18.09 -127.63 37.42
N SER A 513 -16.96 -127.09 36.96
CA SER A 513 -15.82 -127.89 36.51
C SER A 513 -15.31 -128.81 37.62
N LYS A 514 -15.09 -128.29 38.85
CA LYS A 514 -14.67 -129.09 40.01
C LYS A 514 -15.67 -130.19 40.37
N LEU A 515 -16.97 -129.88 40.38
CA LEU A 515 -18.01 -130.86 40.70
C LEU A 515 -18.09 -131.96 39.64
N THR A 516 -17.95 -131.60 38.36
CA THR A 516 -17.98 -132.54 37.24
C THR A 516 -16.77 -133.48 37.27
N GLN A 517 -15.57 -132.94 37.56
CA GLN A 517 -14.36 -133.73 37.73
C GLN A 517 -14.50 -134.75 38.88
N ALA A 518 -14.98 -134.29 40.04
CA ALA A 518 -15.25 -135.18 41.18
C ALA A 518 -16.29 -136.26 40.82
N GLY A 519 -17.37 -135.89 40.13
CA GLY A 519 -18.38 -136.82 39.65
C GLY A 519 -17.82 -137.89 38.69
N SER A 520 -16.93 -137.51 37.77
CA SER A 520 -16.29 -138.46 36.84
C SER A 520 -15.37 -139.43 37.59
N GLU A 521 -14.62 -138.95 38.59
CA GLU A 521 -13.81 -139.81 39.46
C GLU A 521 -14.66 -140.83 40.23
N ASP A 522 -15.80 -140.41 40.78
CA ASP A 522 -16.70 -141.30 41.50
C ASP A 522 -17.39 -142.32 40.56
N MET A 523 -17.70 -141.95 39.31
CA MET A 523 -18.18 -142.90 38.31
C MET A 523 -17.12 -143.94 37.92
N LYS A 524 -15.84 -143.55 37.82
CA LYS A 524 -14.71 -144.49 37.59
C LYS A 524 -14.56 -145.48 38.74
N LYS A 525 -14.69 -145.03 39.99
CA LYS A 525 -14.71 -145.92 41.16
C LYS A 525 -15.89 -146.88 41.11
N LEU A 526 -17.09 -146.38 40.81
CA LEU A 526 -18.30 -147.21 40.70
C LEU A 526 -18.16 -148.31 39.63
N MET A 527 -17.63 -147.98 38.45
CA MET A 527 -17.35 -148.97 37.40
C MET A 527 -16.37 -150.05 37.87
N THR A 528 -15.36 -149.66 38.65
CA THR A 528 -14.38 -150.61 39.21
C THR A 528 -15.05 -151.57 40.19
N GLU A 529 -15.91 -151.06 41.08
CA GLU A 529 -16.65 -151.92 42.02
C GLU A 529 -17.66 -152.83 41.33
N MET A 530 -18.38 -152.36 40.31
CA MET A 530 -19.26 -153.20 39.51
C MET A 530 -18.51 -154.36 38.85
N LYS A 531 -17.31 -154.09 38.31
CA LYS A 531 -16.44 -155.13 37.74
C LYS A 531 -16.00 -156.15 38.80
N ASN A 532 -15.68 -155.70 40.01
CA ASN A 532 -15.36 -156.59 41.13
C ASN A 532 -16.55 -157.50 41.48
N ILE A 533 -17.75 -156.95 41.60
CA ILE A 533 -18.97 -157.72 41.89
C ILE A 533 -19.27 -158.71 40.75
N GLN A 534 -19.09 -158.32 39.49
CA GLN A 534 -19.27 -159.21 38.35
C GLN A 534 -18.31 -160.40 38.40
N ASN A 535 -17.03 -160.16 38.74
CA ASN A 535 -16.04 -161.22 38.91
C ASN A 535 -16.43 -162.18 40.05
N SER A 536 -16.78 -161.64 41.23
CA SER A 536 -17.23 -162.47 42.37
C SER A 536 -18.51 -163.26 42.06
N SER A 537 -19.43 -162.68 41.29
CA SER A 537 -20.65 -163.35 40.85
C SER A 537 -20.33 -164.55 39.94
N ASN A 538 -19.41 -164.38 38.98
CA ASN A 538 -18.95 -165.46 38.11
C ASN A 538 -18.26 -166.60 38.89
N GLU A 539 -17.50 -166.27 39.94
CA GLU A 539 -16.91 -167.28 40.83
C GLU A 539 -18.00 -168.09 41.55
N ILE A 540 -19.03 -167.42 42.11
CA ILE A 540 -20.16 -168.09 42.77
C ILE A 540 -20.94 -168.98 41.78
N LEU A 541 -21.14 -168.52 40.53
CA LEU A 541 -21.78 -169.32 39.49
C LEU A 541 -20.99 -170.61 39.21
N GLY A 542 -19.65 -170.52 39.17
CA GLY A 542 -18.77 -171.69 39.05
C GLY A 542 -18.89 -172.66 40.22
N VAL A 543 -18.97 -172.15 41.46
CA VAL A 543 -19.20 -172.97 42.66
C VAL A 543 -20.57 -173.65 42.60
N ALA A 544 -21.64 -172.92 42.26
CA ALA A 544 -22.98 -173.46 42.13
C ALA A 544 -23.07 -174.57 41.05
N SER A 545 -22.43 -174.38 39.90
CA SER A 545 -22.33 -175.40 38.85
C SER A 545 -21.62 -176.66 39.33
N THR A 546 -20.54 -176.50 40.11
CA THR A 546 -19.80 -177.61 40.72
C THR A 546 -20.66 -178.35 41.76
N LEU A 547 -21.41 -177.63 42.59
CA LEU A 547 -22.34 -178.23 43.57
C LEU A 547 -23.49 -178.99 42.90
N ALA A 548 -24.08 -178.46 41.82
CA ALA A 548 -25.08 -179.18 41.03
C ALA A 548 -24.51 -180.47 40.43
N THR A 549 -23.25 -180.42 39.95
CA THR A 549 -22.54 -181.60 39.44
C THR A 549 -22.29 -182.62 40.55
N PHE A 550 -21.91 -182.18 41.75
CA PHE A 550 -21.73 -183.05 42.91
C PHE A 550 -23.05 -183.68 43.36
N ALA A 551 -24.12 -182.89 43.42
CA ALA A 551 -25.46 -183.37 43.71
C ALA A 551 -25.90 -184.48 42.75
N ASN A 552 -25.73 -184.28 41.43
CA ASN A 552 -26.04 -185.33 40.44
C ASN A 552 -25.19 -186.60 40.63
N LYS A 553 -23.90 -186.47 40.98
CA LYS A 553 -23.04 -187.62 41.30
C LYS A 553 -23.50 -188.35 42.56
N ILE A 554 -23.90 -187.62 43.60
CA ILE A 554 -24.42 -188.19 44.84
C ILE A 554 -25.76 -188.88 44.59
N ASP A 555 -26.67 -188.29 43.81
CA ASP A 555 -27.94 -188.89 43.41
C ASP A 555 -27.73 -190.24 42.70
N LEU A 556 -26.78 -190.31 41.75
CA LEU A 556 -26.40 -191.56 41.08
C LEU A 556 -25.82 -192.60 42.05
N LEU A 557 -24.93 -192.19 42.96
CA LEU A 557 -24.37 -193.08 43.99
C LEU A 557 -25.45 -193.59 44.94
N SER A 558 -26.37 -192.72 45.34
CA SER A 558 -27.47 -193.05 46.24
C SER A 558 -28.50 -193.95 45.56
N MET A 559 -28.78 -193.74 44.28
CA MET A 559 -29.61 -194.63 43.49
C MET A 559 -29.01 -196.04 43.40
N ASN A 560 -27.70 -196.14 43.16
CA ASN A 560 -26.99 -197.42 43.19
C ASN A 560 -27.08 -198.08 44.57
N ALA A 561 -26.94 -197.30 45.66
CA ALA A 561 -27.07 -197.80 47.02
C ALA A 561 -28.50 -198.23 47.38
N SER A 562 -29.54 -197.51 46.92
CA SER A 562 -30.95 -197.91 47.07
C SER A 562 -31.26 -199.21 46.32
N ILE A 563 -30.70 -199.39 45.13
CA ILE A 563 -30.82 -200.64 44.35
C ILE A 563 -30.19 -201.81 45.12
N GLU A 564 -28.98 -201.64 45.65
CA GLU A 564 -28.28 -202.68 46.42
C GLU A 564 -28.99 -203.01 47.75
N ALA A 565 -29.56 -201.99 48.41
CA ALA A 565 -30.36 -202.15 49.62
C ALA A 565 -31.67 -202.90 49.36
N ALA A 566 -32.32 -202.67 48.21
CA ALA A 566 -33.48 -203.45 47.76
C ALA A 566 -33.12 -204.90 47.42
N HIS A 567 -31.93 -205.12 46.84
CA HIS A 567 -31.39 -206.46 46.53
C HIS A 567 -31.13 -207.30 47.79
N SER A 568 -30.78 -206.65 48.91
CA SER A 568 -30.46 -207.28 50.20
C SER A 568 -31.68 -207.67 51.06
N GLY A 569 -32.91 -207.50 50.57
CA GLY A 569 -34.13 -207.96 51.24
C GLY A 569 -34.35 -207.36 52.64
N GLU A 570 -34.69 -208.17 53.65
CA GLU A 570 -34.94 -207.67 55.02
C GLU A 570 -33.71 -207.03 55.69
N ALA A 571 -32.50 -207.50 55.38
CA ALA A 571 -31.26 -206.98 55.96
C ALA A 571 -30.90 -205.57 55.45
N GLY A 572 -31.42 -205.17 54.28
CA GLY A 572 -31.15 -203.89 53.63
C GLY A 572 -32.10 -202.75 54.00
N LYS A 573 -33.19 -203.02 54.74
CA LYS A 573 -34.25 -202.02 55.04
C LYS A 573 -33.71 -200.71 55.65
N GLY A 574 -32.76 -200.79 56.59
CA GLY A 574 -32.15 -199.59 57.20
C GLY A 574 -31.25 -198.81 56.23
N PHE A 575 -30.49 -199.52 55.39
CA PHE A 575 -29.65 -198.90 54.35
C PHE A 575 -30.49 -198.26 53.24
N ALA A 576 -31.64 -198.84 52.89
CA ALA A 576 -32.56 -198.29 51.90
C ALA A 576 -33.11 -196.92 52.32
N VAL A 577 -33.42 -196.74 53.62
CA VAL A 577 -33.86 -195.44 54.17
C VAL A 577 -32.74 -194.41 54.08
N ILE A 578 -31.51 -194.76 54.44
CA ILE A 578 -30.35 -193.85 54.35
C ILE A 578 -30.08 -193.45 52.89
N ALA A 579 -30.13 -194.40 51.95
CA ALA A 579 -29.95 -194.13 50.53
C ALA A 579 -31.09 -193.28 49.94
N HIS A 580 -32.33 -193.43 50.42
CA HIS A 580 -33.41 -192.53 50.04
C HIS A 580 -33.17 -191.11 50.57
N GLU A 581 -32.77 -190.97 51.84
CA GLU A 581 -32.48 -189.66 52.45
C GLU A 581 -31.31 -188.93 51.76
N ILE A 582 -30.24 -189.65 51.40
CA ILE A 582 -29.11 -189.09 50.63
C ILE A 582 -29.55 -188.68 49.22
N LYS A 583 -30.45 -189.44 48.59
CA LYS A 583 -31.01 -189.12 47.28
C LYS A 583 -31.84 -187.83 47.34
N ASP A 584 -32.72 -187.71 48.33
CA ASP A 584 -33.52 -186.51 48.53
C ASP A 584 -32.65 -185.29 48.85
N LEU A 585 -31.59 -185.47 49.66
CA LEU A 585 -30.61 -184.42 49.94
C LEU A 585 -29.84 -183.99 48.68
N ALA A 586 -29.47 -184.93 47.82
CA ALA A 586 -28.83 -184.66 46.55
C ALA A 586 -29.77 -183.89 45.60
N ALA A 587 -31.02 -184.33 45.45
CA ALA A 587 -32.03 -183.64 44.65
C ALA A 587 -32.27 -182.20 45.16
N GLN A 588 -32.39 -182.01 46.48
CA GLN A 588 -32.49 -180.70 47.10
C GLN A 588 -31.23 -179.85 46.83
N THR A 589 -30.03 -180.42 46.97
CA THR A 589 -28.76 -179.71 46.71
C THR A 589 -28.65 -179.26 45.26
N SER A 590 -29.07 -180.08 44.30
CA SER A 590 -29.13 -179.73 42.87
C SER A 590 -30.12 -178.58 42.64
N GLN A 591 -31.32 -178.67 43.24
CA GLN A 591 -32.32 -177.61 43.17
C GLN A 591 -31.83 -176.28 43.77
N TRP A 592 -31.20 -176.30 44.94
CA TRP A 592 -30.62 -175.10 45.57
C TRP A 592 -29.48 -174.52 44.73
N SER A 593 -28.63 -175.37 44.13
CA SER A 593 -27.53 -174.92 43.27
C SER A 593 -28.04 -174.24 42.00
N ASN A 594 -29.07 -174.80 41.35
CA ASN A 594 -29.74 -174.15 40.21
C ASN A 594 -30.39 -172.83 40.61
N LYS A 595 -31.04 -172.77 41.77
CA LYS A 595 -31.61 -171.53 42.30
C LYS A 595 -30.53 -170.46 42.58
N ILE A 596 -29.35 -170.85 43.08
CA ILE A 596 -28.20 -169.94 43.24
C ILE A 596 -27.75 -169.45 41.86
N ALA A 597 -27.63 -170.34 40.86
CA ALA A 597 -27.24 -169.96 39.51
C ALA A 597 -28.22 -168.95 38.88
N ASP A 598 -29.53 -169.14 39.05
CA ASP A 598 -30.55 -168.21 38.58
C ASP A 598 -30.43 -166.83 39.25
N ILE A 599 -30.26 -166.79 40.57
CA ILE A 599 -30.07 -165.54 41.33
C ILE A 599 -28.80 -164.81 40.87
N ILE A 600 -27.69 -165.53 40.71
CA ILE A 600 -26.42 -164.96 40.27
C ILE A 600 -26.52 -164.46 38.83
N THR A 601 -27.19 -165.19 37.95
CA THR A 601 -27.45 -164.75 36.56
C THR A 601 -28.25 -163.44 36.57
N SER A 602 -29.29 -163.34 37.41
CA SER A 602 -30.06 -162.10 37.59
C SER A 602 -29.18 -160.95 38.12
N ILE A 603 -28.29 -161.21 39.07
CA ILE A 603 -27.34 -160.21 39.60
C ILE A 603 -26.39 -159.74 38.49
N THR A 604 -25.83 -160.64 37.69
CA THR A 604 -24.94 -160.27 36.58
C THR A 604 -25.65 -159.44 35.52
N GLY A 605 -26.91 -159.75 35.20
CA GLY A 605 -27.73 -158.91 34.31
C GLY A 605 -27.96 -157.51 34.88
N SER A 606 -28.29 -157.40 36.17
CA SER A 606 -28.45 -156.10 36.83
C SER A 606 -27.15 -155.27 36.88
N ILE A 607 -25.99 -155.92 36.98
CA ILE A 607 -24.68 -155.25 36.93
C ILE A 607 -24.38 -154.74 35.52
N ASP A 608 -24.69 -155.51 34.48
CA ASP A 608 -24.49 -155.10 33.08
C ASP A 608 -25.37 -153.88 32.73
N ASP A 609 -26.65 -153.92 33.12
CA ASP A 609 -27.57 -152.78 33.00
C ASP A 609 -27.04 -151.54 33.74
N SER A 610 -26.52 -151.74 34.95
CA SER A 610 -25.96 -150.65 35.76
C SER A 610 -24.69 -150.08 35.15
N ALA A 611 -23.81 -150.92 34.57
CA ALA A 611 -22.61 -150.48 33.86
C ALA A 611 -22.97 -149.65 32.62
N GLY A 612 -24.00 -150.06 31.88
CA GLY A 612 -24.55 -149.28 30.75
C GLY A 612 -25.09 -147.91 31.17
N LEU A 613 -25.78 -147.84 32.31
CA LEU A 613 -26.23 -146.56 32.89
C LEU A 613 -25.05 -145.68 33.35
N THR A 614 -24.07 -146.25 34.04
CA THR A 614 -22.87 -145.51 34.48
C THR A 614 -22.08 -144.95 33.29
N ALA A 615 -21.95 -145.71 32.20
CA ALA A 615 -21.30 -145.23 30.98
C ALA A 615 -22.03 -144.01 30.38
N LYS A 616 -23.36 -144.03 30.34
CA LYS A 616 -24.17 -142.88 29.89
C LYS A 616 -24.01 -141.66 30.80
N VAL A 617 -23.95 -141.87 32.13
CA VAL A 617 -23.70 -140.78 33.09
C VAL A 617 -22.30 -140.18 32.90
N ASN A 618 -21.28 -141.01 32.70
CA ASN A 618 -19.92 -140.51 32.47
C ASN A 618 -19.83 -139.72 31.15
N GLN A 619 -20.49 -140.16 30.07
CA GLN A 619 -20.59 -139.39 28.83
C GLN A 619 -21.29 -138.03 29.04
N ALA A 620 -22.35 -137.99 29.86
CA ALA A 620 -23.01 -136.74 30.20
C ALA A 620 -22.09 -135.80 31.01
N LEU A 621 -21.28 -136.34 31.93
CA LEU A 621 -20.29 -135.56 32.67
C LEU A 621 -19.19 -135.01 31.76
N GLU A 622 -18.69 -135.78 30.79
CA GLU A 622 -17.72 -135.29 29.79
C GLU A 622 -18.29 -134.13 28.97
N GLN A 623 -19.57 -134.21 28.56
CA GLN A 623 -20.25 -133.10 27.87
C GLN A 623 -20.40 -131.86 28.75
N ILE A 624 -20.69 -132.03 30.05
CA ILE A 624 -20.76 -130.92 31.01
C ILE A 624 -19.38 -130.28 31.20
N GLU A 625 -18.31 -131.08 31.27
CA GLU A 625 -16.94 -130.59 31.39
C GLU A 625 -16.53 -129.77 30.17
N GLU A 626 -16.79 -130.27 28.95
CA GLU A 626 -16.54 -129.53 27.71
C GLU A 626 -17.35 -128.22 27.67
N GLY A 627 -18.62 -128.27 28.08
CA GLY A 627 -19.48 -127.09 28.20
C GLY A 627 -18.98 -126.07 29.23
N SER A 628 -18.40 -126.54 30.34
CA SER A 628 -17.81 -125.70 31.39
C SER A 628 -16.56 -124.98 30.87
N VAL A 629 -15.66 -125.66 30.14
CA VAL A 629 -14.48 -125.04 29.52
C VAL A 629 -14.89 -123.93 28.54
N LYS A 630 -15.83 -124.23 27.62
CA LYS A 630 -16.34 -123.23 26.67
C LYS A 630 -17.03 -122.06 27.38
N SER A 631 -17.70 -122.31 28.49
CA SER A 631 -18.32 -121.24 29.30
C SER A 631 -17.26 -120.34 29.94
N ALA A 632 -16.16 -120.91 30.44
CA ALA A 632 -15.06 -120.15 31.02
C ALA A 632 -14.38 -119.24 29.97
N GLU A 633 -14.16 -119.76 28.75
CA GLU A 633 -13.63 -118.97 27.63
C GLU A 633 -14.53 -117.77 27.30
N ARG A 634 -15.86 -118.00 27.24
CA ARG A 634 -16.85 -116.94 26.98
C ARG A 634 -16.90 -115.90 28.10
N VAL A 635 -16.79 -116.32 29.35
CA VAL A 635 -16.72 -115.43 30.51
C VAL A 635 -15.48 -114.54 30.45
N ASN A 636 -14.31 -115.11 30.09
CA ASN A 636 -13.09 -114.33 29.94
C ASN A 636 -13.17 -113.33 28.77
N ALA A 637 -13.70 -113.77 27.62
CA ALA A 637 -13.91 -112.89 26.47
C ALA A 637 -14.89 -111.74 26.80
N ALA A 638 -15.95 -112.02 27.56
CA ALA A 638 -16.87 -110.99 28.03
C ALA A 638 -16.15 -109.98 28.93
N TRP A 639 -15.30 -110.43 29.87
CA TRP A 639 -14.52 -109.56 30.74
C TRP A 639 -13.59 -108.62 29.95
N GLU A 640 -12.87 -109.14 28.96
CA GLU A 640 -12.02 -108.34 28.08
C GLU A 640 -12.82 -107.28 27.31
N GLY A 641 -14.00 -107.67 26.80
CA GLY A 641 -14.94 -106.75 26.16
C GLY A 641 -15.41 -105.63 27.08
N MET A 642 -15.76 -105.95 28.34
CA MET A 642 -16.16 -104.94 29.33
C MET A 642 -15.04 -103.95 29.64
N LYS A 643 -13.80 -104.44 29.78
CA LYS A 643 -12.63 -103.58 30.02
C LYS A 643 -12.37 -102.63 28.85
N ALA A 644 -12.51 -103.11 27.61
CA ALA A 644 -12.40 -102.28 26.42
C ALA A 644 -13.50 -101.20 26.37
N GLN A 645 -14.75 -101.57 26.68
CA GLN A 645 -15.86 -100.61 26.77
C GLN A 645 -15.65 -99.57 27.87
N GLN A 646 -15.09 -99.95 29.01
CA GLN A 646 -14.81 -99.01 30.10
C GLN A 646 -13.77 -97.96 29.69
N ASN A 647 -12.71 -98.40 29.01
CA ASN A 647 -11.69 -97.49 28.50
C ASN A 647 -12.28 -96.53 27.46
N ALA A 648 -13.06 -97.04 26.51
CA ALA A 648 -13.75 -96.22 25.51
C ALA A 648 -14.71 -95.22 26.16
N GLY A 649 -15.46 -95.62 27.19
CA GLY A 649 -16.32 -94.72 27.96
C GLY A 649 -15.54 -93.59 28.65
N ASN A 650 -14.39 -93.91 29.25
CA ASN A 650 -13.53 -92.89 29.87
C ASN A 650 -12.95 -91.90 28.85
N GLU A 651 -12.56 -92.37 27.67
CA GLU A 651 -12.10 -91.50 26.57
C GLU A 651 -13.23 -90.58 26.08
N ILE A 652 -14.43 -91.12 25.85
CA ILE A 652 -15.61 -90.31 25.47
C ILE A 652 -15.92 -89.25 26.54
N ALA A 653 -15.82 -89.58 27.82
CA ALA A 653 -16.04 -88.62 28.91
C ALA A 653 -14.98 -87.50 28.91
N LYS A 654 -13.71 -87.83 28.65
CA LYS A 654 -12.62 -86.86 28.53
C LYS A 654 -12.80 -85.94 27.32
N ASP A 655 -13.18 -86.50 26.18
CA ASP A 655 -13.42 -85.75 24.95
C ASP A 655 -14.64 -84.83 25.10
N SER A 656 -15.70 -85.31 25.75
CA SER A 656 -16.88 -84.50 26.08
C SER A 656 -16.52 -83.31 26.98
N SER A 657 -15.64 -83.49 27.98
CA SER A 657 -15.16 -82.39 28.83
C SER A 657 -14.33 -81.36 28.05
N SER A 658 -13.52 -81.84 27.10
CA SER A 658 -12.71 -80.95 26.24
C SER A 658 -13.60 -80.17 25.27
N LEU A 659 -14.62 -80.82 24.73
CA LEU A 659 -15.62 -80.20 23.86
C LEU A 659 -16.46 -79.18 24.63
N ALA A 660 -16.87 -79.46 25.87
CA ALA A 660 -17.57 -78.50 26.73
C ALA A 660 -16.74 -77.23 26.97
N THR A 661 -15.43 -77.39 27.22
CA THR A 661 -14.51 -76.27 27.39
C THR A 661 -14.39 -75.44 26.11
N SER A 662 -14.29 -76.12 24.97
CA SER A 662 -14.22 -75.48 23.65
C SER A 662 -15.50 -74.70 23.33
N ALA A 663 -16.67 -75.29 23.57
CA ALA A 663 -17.97 -74.62 23.41
C ALA A 663 -18.08 -73.36 24.29
N ALA A 664 -17.60 -73.41 25.54
CA ALA A 664 -17.60 -72.25 26.43
C ALA A 664 -16.67 -71.12 25.95
N GLN A 665 -15.48 -71.47 25.43
CA GLN A 665 -14.56 -70.51 24.83
C GLN A 665 -15.18 -69.87 23.58
N MET A 666 -15.76 -70.67 22.68
CA MET A 666 -16.40 -70.16 21.48
C MET A 666 -17.59 -69.25 21.80
N LYS A 667 -18.40 -69.56 22.83
CA LYS A 667 -19.47 -68.66 23.30
C LYS A 667 -18.93 -67.30 23.77
N THR A 668 -17.76 -67.28 24.41
CA THR A 668 -17.11 -66.03 24.82
C THR A 668 -16.61 -65.23 23.61
N GLU A 669 -16.06 -65.92 22.60
CA GLU A 669 -15.60 -65.30 21.36
C GLU A 669 -16.75 -64.75 20.50
N VAL A 670 -17.89 -65.43 20.46
CA VAL A 670 -19.11 -64.90 19.82
C VAL A 670 -19.54 -63.59 20.49
N ALA A 671 -19.48 -63.52 21.81
CA ALA A 671 -19.81 -62.30 22.56
C ALA A 671 -18.79 -61.16 22.34
N SER A 672 -17.51 -61.47 22.11
CA SER A 672 -16.50 -60.46 21.78
C SER A 672 -16.69 -59.94 20.34
N GLN A 673 -17.02 -60.82 19.39
CA GLN A 673 -17.32 -60.46 18.01
C GLN A 673 -18.60 -59.62 17.89
N ASP A 674 -19.62 -59.89 18.71
CA ASP A 674 -20.85 -59.08 18.77
C ASP A 674 -20.58 -57.63 19.23
N LYS A 675 -19.72 -57.46 20.25
CA LYS A 675 -19.25 -56.13 20.67
C LYS A 675 -18.42 -55.43 19.60
N PHE A 676 -17.59 -56.19 18.88
CA PHE A 676 -16.80 -55.65 17.78
C PHE A 676 -17.71 -55.17 16.63
N ALA A 677 -18.70 -55.96 16.23
CA ALA A 677 -19.72 -55.60 15.26
C ALA A 677 -20.43 -54.29 15.65
N SER A 678 -20.88 -54.17 16.90
CA SER A 678 -21.47 -52.93 17.44
C SER A 678 -20.53 -51.72 17.33
N SER A 679 -19.22 -51.92 17.56
CA SER A 679 -18.22 -50.84 17.43
C SER A 679 -18.01 -50.42 15.98
N VAL A 680 -18.07 -51.36 15.03
CA VAL A 680 -18.01 -51.06 13.60
C VAL A 680 -19.23 -50.23 13.17
N ILE A 681 -20.42 -50.54 13.66
CA ILE A 681 -21.64 -49.74 13.38
C ILE A 681 -21.45 -48.30 13.86
N ASN A 682 -20.98 -48.10 15.10
CA ASN A 682 -20.73 -46.76 15.64
C ASN A 682 -19.70 -46.00 14.77
N ASN A 683 -18.60 -46.65 14.37
CA ASN A 683 -17.62 -46.04 13.49
C ASN A 683 -18.19 -45.69 12.11
N MET A 684 -19.10 -46.50 11.57
CA MET A 684 -19.79 -46.19 10.30
C MET A 684 -20.70 -44.98 10.44
N GLN A 685 -21.34 -44.80 11.60
CA GLN A 685 -22.14 -43.61 11.89
C GLN A 685 -21.27 -42.34 11.97
N ASP A 686 -20.15 -42.38 12.69
CA ASP A 686 -19.20 -41.28 12.74
C ASP A 686 -18.66 -40.92 11.34
N LEU A 687 -18.42 -41.94 10.50
CA LEU A 687 -17.93 -41.76 9.14
C LEU A 687 -19.00 -41.15 8.21
N CYS A 688 -20.28 -41.47 8.43
CA CYS A 688 -21.41 -40.85 7.75
C CYS A 688 -21.49 -39.36 8.09
N GLU A 689 -21.40 -39.01 9.38
CA GLU A 689 -21.38 -37.61 9.83
C GLU A 689 -20.19 -36.84 9.23
N ALA A 690 -19.00 -37.44 9.24
CA ALA A 690 -17.82 -36.85 8.62
C ALA A 690 -17.99 -36.66 7.09
N SER A 691 -18.57 -37.65 6.40
CA SER A 691 -18.80 -37.59 4.95
C SER A 691 -19.81 -36.48 4.61
N GLN A 692 -20.85 -36.30 5.42
CA GLN A 692 -21.80 -35.19 5.27
C GLN A 692 -21.11 -33.83 5.47
N ALA A 693 -20.26 -33.69 6.49
CA ALA A 693 -19.54 -32.45 6.73
C ALA A 693 -18.57 -32.08 5.58
N VAL A 694 -17.89 -33.07 4.98
CA VAL A 694 -17.05 -32.85 3.80
C VAL A 694 -17.91 -32.46 2.60
N ASN A 695 -19.09 -33.06 2.42
CA ASN A 695 -20.02 -32.73 1.34
C ASN A 695 -20.51 -31.29 1.45
N ASP A 696 -20.89 -30.85 2.65
CA ASP A 696 -21.32 -29.47 2.93
C ASP A 696 -20.19 -28.47 2.64
N ALA A 697 -18.96 -28.76 3.10
CA ALA A 697 -17.78 -27.93 2.82
C ALA A 697 -17.45 -27.88 1.31
N SER A 698 -17.60 -29.00 0.61
CA SER A 698 -17.41 -29.09 -0.85
C SER A 698 -18.42 -28.22 -1.61
N SER A 699 -19.68 -28.22 -1.16
CA SER A 699 -20.74 -27.35 -1.69
C SER A 699 -20.43 -25.87 -1.47
N GLU A 700 -19.96 -25.50 -0.27
CA GLU A 700 -19.53 -24.12 0.02
C GLU A 700 -18.35 -23.67 -0.84
N ILE A 701 -17.34 -24.54 -1.04
CA ILE A 701 -16.20 -24.25 -1.92
C ILE A 701 -16.68 -24.07 -3.36
N SER A 702 -17.61 -24.90 -3.86
CA SER A 702 -18.18 -24.72 -5.21
C SER A 702 -18.84 -23.34 -5.35
N ALA A 703 -19.70 -22.97 -4.39
CA ALA A 703 -20.38 -21.67 -4.41
C ALA A 703 -19.38 -20.50 -4.31
N PHE A 704 -18.34 -20.63 -3.50
CA PHE A 704 -17.26 -19.64 -3.41
C PHE A 704 -16.49 -19.52 -4.73
N THR A 705 -16.19 -20.65 -5.36
CA THR A 705 -15.44 -20.74 -6.62
C THR A 705 -16.22 -20.14 -7.79
N GLU A 706 -17.53 -20.37 -7.83
CA GLU A 706 -18.45 -19.76 -8.81
C GLU A 706 -18.52 -18.24 -8.63
N ASN A 707 -18.65 -17.75 -7.39
CA ASN A 707 -18.61 -16.32 -7.09
C ASN A 707 -17.26 -15.69 -7.45
N LEU A 708 -16.15 -16.38 -7.16
CA LEU A 708 -14.80 -15.91 -7.51
C LEU A 708 -14.64 -15.80 -9.03
N SER A 709 -15.17 -16.77 -9.79
CA SER A 709 -15.18 -16.73 -11.26
C SER A 709 -15.98 -15.52 -11.79
N LYS A 710 -17.15 -15.27 -11.22
CA LYS A 710 -18.00 -14.11 -11.57
C LYS A 710 -17.29 -12.78 -11.26
N GLU A 711 -16.62 -12.68 -10.13
CA GLU A 711 -15.90 -11.47 -9.75
C GLU A 711 -14.63 -11.26 -10.58
N ALA A 712 -13.96 -12.34 -10.97
CA ALA A 712 -12.86 -12.29 -11.93
C ALA A 712 -13.33 -11.76 -13.30
N GLN A 713 -14.51 -12.17 -13.78
CA GLN A 713 -15.12 -11.62 -15.01
C GLN A 713 -15.43 -10.13 -14.88
N ASN A 714 -15.96 -9.68 -13.73
CA ASN A 714 -16.20 -8.26 -13.46
C ASN A 714 -14.88 -7.45 -13.50
N LEU A 715 -13.82 -7.98 -12.89
CA LEU A 715 -12.48 -7.37 -12.92
C LEU A 715 -11.89 -7.34 -14.34
N ALA A 716 -12.13 -8.38 -15.16
CA ALA A 716 -11.75 -8.39 -16.57
C ALA A 716 -12.45 -7.26 -17.35
N GLN A 717 -13.76 -7.10 -17.19
CA GLN A 717 -14.51 -5.99 -17.80
C GLN A 717 -14.00 -4.62 -17.33
N LEU A 718 -13.65 -4.49 -16.05
CA LEU A 718 -13.09 -3.27 -15.50
C LEU A 718 -11.69 -2.99 -16.08
N ALA A 719 -10.84 -4.02 -16.21
CA ALA A 719 -9.53 -3.92 -16.85
C ALA A 719 -9.65 -3.50 -18.32
N GLU A 720 -10.58 -4.10 -19.06
CA GLU A 720 -10.85 -3.76 -20.46
C GLU A 720 -11.36 -2.32 -20.60
N SER A 721 -12.31 -1.91 -19.75
CA SER A 721 -12.81 -0.54 -19.72
C SER A 721 -11.71 0.47 -19.34
N THR A 722 -10.86 0.14 -18.37
CA THR A 722 -9.73 0.97 -17.94
C THR A 722 -8.69 1.12 -19.06
N SER A 723 -8.38 0.01 -19.76
CA SER A 723 -7.50 0.00 -20.93
C SER A 723 -8.08 0.84 -22.08
N LYS A 724 -9.38 0.70 -22.35
CA LYS A 724 -10.09 1.48 -23.37
C LYS A 724 -10.07 2.98 -23.06
N VAL A 725 -10.44 3.37 -21.83
CA VAL A 725 -10.41 4.77 -21.39
C VAL A 725 -8.99 5.34 -21.44
N ALA A 726 -7.97 4.57 -21.04
CA ALA A 726 -6.58 4.97 -21.13
C ALA A 726 -6.12 5.19 -22.59
N ASN A 727 -6.50 4.28 -23.50
CA ASN A 727 -6.19 4.40 -24.93
C ASN A 727 -6.92 5.58 -25.59
N GLU A 728 -8.20 5.79 -25.27
CA GLU A 728 -8.97 6.96 -25.71
C GLU A 728 -8.35 8.26 -25.19
N LEU A 729 -7.89 8.30 -23.92
CA LEU A 729 -7.12 9.43 -23.37
C LEU A 729 -5.86 9.69 -24.20
N MET A 730 -5.09 8.65 -24.54
CA MET A 730 -3.88 8.79 -25.37
C MET A 730 -4.18 9.29 -26.79
N GLU A 731 -5.26 8.83 -27.41
CA GLU A 731 -5.75 9.27 -28.73
C GLU A 731 -6.16 10.75 -28.72
N ILE A 732 -6.97 11.18 -27.73
CA ILE A 732 -7.40 12.57 -27.56
C ILE A 732 -6.20 13.50 -27.32
N MET A 733 -5.18 13.02 -26.61
CA MET A 733 -3.93 13.75 -26.38
C MET A 733 -3.03 13.84 -27.63
N LYS A 734 -3.18 12.94 -28.62
CA LYS A 734 -2.46 13.01 -29.91
C LYS A 734 -3.10 13.97 -30.91
N THR A 735 -4.41 14.18 -30.85
CA THR A 735 -5.18 14.97 -31.81
C THR A 735 -5.32 16.46 -31.45
N ASN A 736 -4.98 16.87 -30.22
CA ASN A 736 -5.11 18.24 -29.71
C ASN A 736 -3.78 18.95 -29.39
N ILE A 737 -2.66 18.47 -29.95
CA ILE A 737 -1.36 19.17 -30.02
C ILE A 737 -1.18 19.64 -31.45
#